data_AF-A0A257L7Y4-F1
#
_entry.id   AF-A0A257L7Y4-F1
#
_cell.length_a   1.000
_cell.length_b   1.000
_cell.length_c   1.000
_cell.angle_alpha   90.00
_cell.angle_beta   90.00
_cell.angle_gamma   90.00
#
_symmetry.space_group_name_H-M   'P 1'
#
loop_
_entity.id
_entity.type
_entity.pdbx_description
1 polymer ?
#
loop_
_entity_poly.entity_id
_entity_poly.type
_entity_poly.pdbx_seq_one_letter_code
_entity_poly.pdbx_strand_id
1 'polypeptide(L)'
;MRRIVLVISICLSATLAFSQVNFEGWRVHLPYHKNASITNVGSKLYCGSNSGLFSLETEDGSIERLSKINGLSDVEVKLVKHNVEKNITVIVYTNANIDLIDEQTHKIYNVPDVFMKSMIGSKSINHFCFYEDKVYMACSFGIVVLDLNKKQIIDSYQNLGPNGTQLEFFAVSILENTIYASALNGVYGASLSSPNLNDFNFWKNIRPSTLSGKSAVYKGVLYAVVNDTLKTYDALTTDWQTYLPAAGKKITAIELSAYQTPNAFLLIITPQLIYQENGSANPLQLTHTFRNDAVFDSRGFLAMVDDNYGLTIDNKSTGQLEFYNPNGPVSKTFGHMLFENEKLWVTGGSVNDRWDPLEYNVSKFYQYQSNSWYNFKDAEHPLLVGMKDFIDVRKHPYANEVYVSSFGGGIVQLANNVVVKKFDETNSSLQRLSVSDTTYKPLLTGGMDFDNFGNLWVSNFGVNKPISVKAGNNWYSFNIGTIAGGNELGWLTCDDYNNKWVLSLRDKGVLIYNDNGTPANSADDQFKMLTKEVGAGELPSNTVLCVSKDLRGEMWIGTNQGLAILSNPGLIFNTDKENFDARQIIIKVGTNYEIFLGKEQINCIKVDPSNRKWIGTPNGAWLVSDDGYTVIKNFTTANSPLLSNNVMEIGIDEHTGEVFFGTEKGIISYMGDASAGLGDFAHVEIYPNPVRPDFTGSVAIRGLVEKSTVKIADINGQLVYETVANGGFASWDGRSINGKRVSTGVYLIFAANKDGSKTYVGKLLFIN
;
A
#
# COMPACT_ATOMS: atom_id res chain seq x y z
N MET A 1 42.83 43.20 -34.60
CA MET A 1 42.42 42.82 -33.23
C MET A 1 40.93 42.52 -33.20
N ARG A 2 40.54 41.26 -33.36
CA ARG A 2 39.16 40.79 -33.24
C ARG A 2 38.99 40.23 -31.82
N ARG A 3 38.15 40.87 -31.00
CA ARG A 3 37.79 40.40 -29.66
C ARG A 3 36.76 39.29 -29.81
N ILE A 4 37.13 38.07 -29.41
CA ILE A 4 36.23 36.93 -29.26
C ILE A 4 35.57 37.08 -27.88
N VAL A 5 34.26 37.25 -27.87
CA VAL A 5 33.43 37.23 -26.65
C VAL A 5 33.05 35.77 -26.41
N LEU A 6 33.61 35.19 -25.35
CA LEU A 6 33.27 33.85 -24.89
C LEU A 6 31.99 33.95 -24.04
N VAL A 7 30.86 33.48 -24.57
CA VAL A 7 29.61 33.34 -23.82
C VAL A 7 29.68 32.01 -23.06
N ILE A 8 29.87 32.08 -21.75
CA ILE A 8 29.79 30.93 -20.85
C ILE A 8 28.30 30.66 -20.60
N SER A 9 27.78 29.62 -21.24
CA SER A 9 26.44 29.09 -20.97
C SER A 9 26.51 28.30 -19.66
N ILE A 10 25.99 28.88 -18.57
CA ILE A 10 25.81 28.19 -17.29
C ILE A 10 24.56 27.32 -17.43
N CYS A 11 24.75 26.04 -17.78
CA CYS A 11 23.71 25.04 -17.60
C CYS A 11 23.52 24.83 -16.09
N LEU A 12 22.48 25.45 -15.51
CA LEU A 12 21.92 25.02 -14.23
C LEU A 12 21.23 23.66 -14.47
N SER A 13 21.98 22.57 -14.34
CA SER A 13 21.39 21.26 -14.11
C SER A 13 20.76 21.30 -12.72
N ALA A 14 19.44 21.46 -12.65
CA ALA A 14 18.67 21.21 -11.44
C ALA A 14 18.85 19.74 -11.08
N THR A 15 19.82 19.43 -10.24
CA THR A 15 19.87 18.13 -9.56
C THR A 15 18.66 18.10 -8.64
N LEU A 16 17.64 17.34 -9.03
CA LEU A 16 16.58 16.94 -8.12
C LEU A 16 17.26 16.19 -6.98
N ALA A 17 17.50 16.89 -5.87
CA ALA A 17 17.92 16.27 -4.64
C ALA A 17 16.71 15.47 -4.13
N PHE A 18 16.67 14.18 -4.46
CA PHE A 18 15.68 13.29 -3.88
C PHE A 18 15.98 13.16 -2.38
N SER A 19 15.02 13.56 -1.54
CA SER A 19 15.13 13.36 -0.10
C SER A 19 15.28 11.86 0.19
N GLN A 20 16.42 11.48 0.75
CA GLN A 20 16.60 10.15 1.35
C GLN A 20 15.62 10.01 2.52
N VAL A 21 15.09 8.81 2.76
CA VAL A 21 14.32 8.56 4.00
C VAL A 21 15.29 8.70 5.15
N ASN A 22 14.98 9.57 6.10
CA ASN A 22 15.76 9.69 7.32
C ASN A 22 15.80 8.34 8.04
N PHE A 23 16.87 8.09 8.80
CA PHE A 23 16.92 6.91 9.67
C PHE A 23 15.71 6.89 10.62
N GLU A 24 15.08 5.73 10.77
CA GLU A 24 13.78 5.53 11.44
C GLU A 24 12.60 6.33 10.86
N GLY A 25 12.77 6.90 9.67
CA GLY A 25 11.72 7.55 8.91
C GLY A 25 10.86 6.56 8.13
N TRP A 26 9.70 7.03 7.71
CA TRP A 26 8.74 6.28 6.90
C TRP A 26 8.60 6.89 5.51
N ARG A 27 8.16 6.07 4.53
CA ARG A 27 7.82 6.52 3.17
C ARG A 27 6.63 5.72 2.63
N VAL A 28 5.71 6.39 1.95
CA VAL A 28 4.54 5.75 1.32
C VAL A 28 4.77 5.44 -0.16
N HIS A 29 4.24 4.30 -0.62
CA HIS A 29 4.32 3.81 -1.99
C HIS A 29 2.91 3.43 -2.49
N LEU A 30 2.04 4.44 -2.60
CA LEU A 30 0.62 4.27 -2.89
C LEU A 30 0.34 4.47 -4.39
N PRO A 31 -0.72 3.85 -4.93
CA PRO A 31 -1.21 4.12 -6.28
C PRO A 31 -2.05 5.41 -6.30
N TYR A 32 -1.70 6.35 -7.17
CA TYR A 32 -2.38 7.64 -7.29
C TYR A 32 -3.17 7.81 -8.59
N HIS A 33 -3.35 6.73 -9.36
CA HIS A 33 -4.01 6.78 -10.66
C HIS A 33 -5.54 6.70 -10.60
N LYS A 34 -6.12 6.16 -9.52
CA LYS A 34 -7.57 6.02 -9.36
C LYS A 34 -8.14 7.13 -8.47
N ASN A 35 -8.32 8.30 -9.08
CA ASN A 35 -8.70 9.53 -8.37
C ASN A 35 -10.21 9.70 -8.31
N ALA A 36 -10.74 9.86 -7.09
CA ALA A 36 -12.17 9.92 -6.81
C ALA A 36 -12.71 11.35 -6.73
N SER A 37 -11.92 12.30 -6.24
CA SER A 37 -12.39 13.67 -5.99
C SER A 37 -11.26 14.69 -6.12
N ILE A 38 -11.60 15.92 -6.51
CA ILE A 38 -10.67 17.03 -6.68
C ILE A 38 -11.24 18.34 -6.15
N THR A 39 -10.38 19.20 -5.60
CA THR A 39 -10.76 20.57 -5.22
C THR A 39 -9.62 21.56 -5.43
N ASN A 40 -9.96 22.81 -5.71
CA ASN A 40 -9.01 23.91 -5.86
C ASN A 40 -8.87 24.71 -4.56
N VAL A 41 -7.63 25.07 -4.24
CA VAL A 41 -7.24 25.88 -3.07
C VAL A 41 -6.18 26.89 -3.52
N GLY A 42 -6.64 28.05 -4.01
CA GLY A 42 -5.74 29.03 -4.61
C GLY A 42 -5.02 28.44 -5.83
N SER A 43 -3.69 28.42 -5.81
CA SER A 43 -2.87 27.84 -6.87
C SER A 43 -2.71 26.31 -6.77
N LYS A 44 -3.18 25.69 -5.67
CA LYS A 44 -3.09 24.24 -5.44
C LYS A 44 -4.35 23.49 -5.84
N LEU A 45 -4.17 22.26 -6.33
CA LEU A 45 -5.24 21.28 -6.52
C LEU A 45 -5.02 20.09 -5.60
N TYR A 46 -5.95 19.82 -4.69
CA TYR A 46 -5.95 18.55 -3.93
C TYR A 46 -6.70 17.48 -4.70
N CYS A 47 -6.08 16.33 -4.87
CA CYS A 47 -6.61 15.17 -5.58
C CYS A 47 -6.65 13.95 -4.66
N GLY A 48 -7.86 13.56 -4.27
CA GLY A 48 -8.12 12.37 -3.48
C GLY A 48 -8.24 11.14 -4.37
N SER A 49 -7.44 10.13 -4.08
CA SER A 49 -7.52 8.80 -4.69
C SER A 49 -8.06 7.80 -3.68
N ASN A 50 -8.58 6.68 -4.18
CA ASN A 50 -9.02 5.57 -3.33
C ASN A 50 -7.87 4.89 -2.55
N SER A 51 -6.64 5.38 -2.67
CA SER A 51 -5.46 4.85 -2.02
C SER A 51 -4.49 5.92 -1.50
N GLY A 52 -4.74 7.22 -1.72
CA GLY A 52 -3.88 8.29 -1.20
C GLY A 52 -4.41 9.70 -1.51
N LEU A 53 -3.75 10.72 -0.97
CA LEU A 53 -3.99 12.13 -1.28
C LEU A 53 -2.71 12.77 -1.83
N PHE A 54 -2.84 13.63 -2.83
CA PHE A 54 -1.74 14.49 -3.25
C PHE A 54 -2.24 15.88 -3.61
N SER A 55 -1.35 16.86 -3.55
CA SER A 55 -1.59 18.21 -4.08
C SER A 55 -0.67 18.50 -5.25
N LEU A 56 -1.18 19.22 -6.23
CA LEU A 56 -0.44 19.79 -7.36
C LEU A 56 -0.41 21.31 -7.22
N GLU A 57 0.78 21.90 -7.25
CA GLU A 57 0.96 23.34 -7.44
C GLU A 57 0.89 23.65 -8.93
N THR A 58 -0.11 24.43 -9.35
CA THR A 58 -0.42 24.60 -10.78
C THR A 58 0.49 25.59 -11.49
N GLU A 59 1.25 26.39 -10.73
CA GLU A 59 2.21 27.36 -11.29
C GLU A 59 3.51 26.69 -11.76
N ASP A 60 4.04 25.74 -11.00
CA ASP A 60 5.32 25.07 -11.29
C ASP A 60 5.21 23.57 -11.57
N GLY A 61 4.02 22.98 -11.37
CA GLY A 61 3.76 21.56 -11.57
C GLY A 61 4.29 20.66 -10.46
N SER A 62 4.72 21.22 -9.33
CA SER A 62 5.25 20.44 -8.20
C SER A 62 4.14 19.65 -7.51
N ILE A 63 4.47 18.41 -7.12
CA ILE A 63 3.53 17.47 -6.51
C ILE A 63 3.99 17.15 -5.09
N GLU A 64 3.07 17.30 -4.14
CA GLU A 64 3.26 16.89 -2.75
C GLU A 64 2.30 15.74 -2.42
N ARG A 65 2.83 14.67 -1.81
CA ARG A 65 2.03 13.52 -1.37
C ARG A 65 1.68 13.71 0.10
N LEU A 66 0.39 13.59 0.42
CA LEU A 66 -0.09 13.64 1.80
C LEU A 66 -0.53 12.24 2.23
N SER A 67 -0.12 11.84 3.43
CA SER A 67 -0.37 10.51 3.99
C SER A 67 -0.37 10.56 5.52
N LYS A 68 -0.47 9.40 6.15
CA LYS A 68 -0.32 9.27 7.61
C LYS A 68 1.01 9.81 8.15
N ILE A 69 2.06 9.84 7.32
CA ILE A 69 3.36 10.44 7.67
C ILE A 69 3.22 11.95 7.90
N ASN A 70 2.33 12.59 7.14
CA ASN A 70 2.06 14.03 7.22
C ASN A 70 1.02 14.37 8.29
N GLY A 71 0.50 13.38 9.03
CA GLY A 71 -0.52 13.56 10.06
C GLY A 71 -1.95 13.26 9.63
N LEU A 72 -2.18 12.77 8.40
CA LEU A 72 -3.51 12.26 8.01
C LEU A 72 -3.87 11.02 8.84
N SER A 73 -5.17 10.82 9.04
CA SER A 73 -5.70 9.71 9.84
C SER A 73 -5.92 8.45 9.02
N ASP A 74 -6.07 8.58 7.70
CA ASP A 74 -6.24 7.48 6.75
C ASP A 74 -5.71 7.86 5.35
N VAL A 75 -5.78 6.93 4.38
CA VAL A 75 -5.26 7.11 3.02
C VAL A 75 -6.29 6.91 1.91
N GLU A 76 -7.38 6.18 2.15
CA GLU A 76 -8.39 5.91 1.11
C GLU A 76 -9.39 7.07 1.00
N VAL A 77 -9.05 8.10 0.24
CA VAL A 77 -9.86 9.31 0.12
C VAL A 77 -11.05 9.05 -0.80
N LYS A 78 -12.24 9.38 -0.30
CA LYS A 78 -13.49 9.32 -1.06
C LYS A 78 -13.91 10.70 -1.58
N LEU A 79 -13.83 11.72 -0.74
CA LEU A 79 -14.19 13.10 -1.08
C LEU A 79 -13.14 14.06 -0.55
N VAL A 80 -12.80 15.08 -1.34
CA VAL A 80 -12.01 16.22 -0.88
C VAL A 80 -12.63 17.50 -1.42
N LYS A 81 -13.06 18.41 -0.54
CA LYS A 81 -13.58 19.72 -0.97
C LYS A 81 -13.10 20.81 -0.02
N HIS A 82 -12.91 21.99 -0.57
CA HIS A 82 -12.42 23.15 0.17
C HIS A 82 -13.53 24.17 0.47
N ASN A 83 -13.54 24.68 1.70
CA ASN A 83 -14.34 25.82 2.11
C ASN A 83 -13.49 27.09 2.04
N VAL A 84 -13.81 27.97 1.08
CA VAL A 84 -13.03 29.20 0.81
C VAL A 84 -13.15 30.20 1.95
N GLU A 85 -14.34 30.36 2.55
CA GLU A 85 -14.57 31.37 3.60
C GLU A 85 -13.81 31.06 4.90
N LYS A 86 -13.73 29.77 5.27
CA LYS A 86 -13.02 29.29 6.46
C LYS A 86 -11.58 28.90 6.17
N ASN A 87 -11.19 28.81 4.90
CA ASN A 87 -9.90 28.31 4.46
C ASN A 87 -9.57 26.91 5.02
N ILE A 88 -10.58 26.02 4.99
CA ILE A 88 -10.48 24.65 5.51
C ILE A 88 -10.79 23.66 4.39
N THR A 89 -9.89 22.71 4.15
CA THR A 89 -10.11 21.57 3.28
C THR A 89 -10.64 20.38 4.08
N VAL A 90 -11.79 19.85 3.68
CA VAL A 90 -12.43 18.69 4.29
C VAL A 90 -12.10 17.45 3.47
N ILE A 91 -11.53 16.44 4.13
CA ILE A 91 -11.21 15.14 3.56
C ILE A 91 -12.12 14.10 4.20
N VAL A 92 -12.81 13.33 3.38
CA VAL A 92 -13.65 12.22 3.81
C VAL A 92 -13.07 10.93 3.26
N TYR A 93 -12.83 9.97 4.14
CA TYR A 93 -12.30 8.66 3.78
C TYR A 93 -13.40 7.65 3.46
N THR A 94 -13.05 6.56 2.78
CA THR A 94 -13.97 5.45 2.43
C THR A 94 -14.66 4.83 3.66
N ASN A 95 -13.99 4.82 4.81
CA ASN A 95 -14.50 4.35 6.09
C ASN A 95 -15.29 5.41 6.89
N ALA A 96 -15.60 6.55 6.27
CA ALA A 96 -16.29 7.68 6.88
C ALA A 96 -15.54 8.38 8.02
N ASN A 97 -14.22 8.15 8.16
CA ASN A 97 -13.38 9.05 8.94
C ASN A 97 -13.24 10.40 8.22
N ILE A 98 -12.98 11.47 8.96
CA ILE A 98 -12.91 12.84 8.43
C ILE A 98 -11.65 13.51 8.96
N ASP A 99 -10.89 14.14 8.06
CA ASP A 99 -9.82 15.06 8.42
C ASP A 99 -10.12 16.47 7.91
N LEU A 100 -9.68 17.46 8.67
CA LEU A 100 -9.77 18.89 8.34
C LEU A 100 -8.36 19.45 8.24
N ILE A 101 -7.99 19.97 7.08
CA ILE A 101 -6.75 20.72 6.88
C ILE A 101 -7.07 22.20 6.98
N ASP A 102 -6.49 22.87 7.98
CA ASP A 102 -6.48 24.31 8.08
C ASP A 102 -5.36 24.84 7.18
N GLU A 103 -5.71 25.42 6.03
CA GLU A 103 -4.74 25.79 4.99
C GLU A 103 -3.84 26.98 5.40
N GLN A 104 -4.22 27.73 6.44
CA GLN A 104 -3.42 28.84 6.95
C GLN A 104 -2.33 28.34 7.91
N THR A 105 -2.66 27.39 8.78
CA THR A 105 -1.74 26.87 9.81
C THR A 105 -1.09 25.55 9.42
N HIS A 106 -1.54 24.92 8.35
CA HIS A 106 -1.18 23.56 7.90
C HIS A 106 -1.45 22.47 8.95
N LYS A 107 -2.33 22.74 9.93
CA LYS A 107 -2.71 21.76 10.94
C LYS A 107 -3.82 20.85 10.43
N ILE A 108 -3.66 19.56 10.71
CA ILE A 108 -4.64 18.52 10.40
C ILE A 108 -5.39 18.16 11.68
N TYR A 109 -6.72 18.16 11.62
CA TYR A 109 -7.61 17.78 12.73
C TYR A 109 -8.45 16.59 12.31
N ASN A 110 -8.39 15.51 13.09
CA ASN A 110 -9.24 14.35 12.89
C ASN A 110 -10.59 14.52 13.59
N VAL A 111 -11.67 14.16 12.91
CA VAL A 111 -13.05 14.12 13.43
C VAL A 111 -13.58 12.68 13.25
N PRO A 112 -13.25 11.76 14.17
CA PRO A 112 -13.50 10.33 14.00
C PRO A 112 -14.91 9.89 14.40
N ASP A 113 -15.79 10.80 14.82
CA ASP A 113 -17.10 10.50 15.44
C ASP A 113 -17.94 9.52 14.62
N VAL A 114 -18.05 9.73 13.30
CA VAL A 114 -18.80 8.84 12.39
C VAL A 114 -18.09 7.48 12.25
N PHE A 115 -16.77 7.50 12.09
CA PHE A 115 -15.95 6.29 12.01
C PHE A 115 -16.02 5.44 13.30
N MET A 116 -16.06 6.06 14.48
CA MET A 116 -16.09 5.37 15.77
C MET A 116 -17.49 4.93 16.19
N LYS A 117 -18.55 5.51 15.61
CA LYS A 117 -19.93 5.15 15.96
C LYS A 117 -20.23 3.69 15.60
N SER A 118 -20.64 2.90 16.59
CA SER A 118 -21.23 1.57 16.37
C SER A 118 -22.66 1.72 15.85
N MET A 119 -22.97 1.09 14.72
CA MET A 119 -24.31 1.07 14.15
C MET A 119 -24.53 -0.15 13.23
N ILE A 120 -25.81 -0.46 12.99
CA ILE A 120 -26.22 -1.52 12.05
C ILE A 120 -26.20 -0.95 10.63
N GLY A 121 -25.58 -1.69 9.70
CA GLY A 121 -25.49 -1.32 8.29
C GLY A 121 -24.16 -0.66 7.91
N SER A 122 -24.07 -0.21 6.66
CA SER A 122 -22.87 0.45 6.11
C SER A 122 -22.73 1.88 6.62
N LYS A 123 -21.49 2.31 6.85
CA LYS A 123 -21.13 3.71 7.14
C LYS A 123 -20.40 4.30 5.96
N SER A 124 -21.09 5.16 5.24
CA SER A 124 -20.56 5.84 4.06
C SER A 124 -21.07 7.27 4.05
N ILE A 125 -20.17 8.22 3.79
CA ILE A 125 -20.52 9.60 3.48
C ILE A 125 -20.46 9.73 1.96
N ASN A 126 -21.59 10.01 1.33
CA ASN A 126 -21.76 9.95 -0.12
C ASN A 126 -21.52 11.29 -0.81
N HIS A 127 -21.83 12.39 -0.12
CA HIS A 127 -21.70 13.75 -0.62
C HIS A 127 -21.74 14.70 0.58
N PHE A 128 -21.22 15.91 0.41
CA PHE A 128 -21.48 16.97 1.37
C PHE A 128 -21.57 18.33 0.71
N CYS A 129 -22.26 19.26 1.39
CA CYS A 129 -22.31 20.65 0.98
C CYS A 129 -21.91 21.57 2.15
N PHE A 130 -21.28 22.69 1.80
CA PHE A 130 -21.00 23.76 2.73
C PHE A 130 -22.17 24.73 2.78
N TYR A 131 -22.55 25.12 3.99
CA TYR A 131 -23.50 26.20 4.22
C TYR A 131 -23.10 26.93 5.49
N GLU A 132 -22.87 28.24 5.35
CA GLU A 132 -22.26 29.07 6.39
C GLU A 132 -20.96 28.43 6.92
N ASP A 133 -20.89 28.17 8.23
CA ASP A 133 -19.76 27.57 8.94
C ASP A 133 -19.90 26.05 9.15
N LYS A 134 -20.81 25.40 8.44
CA LYS A 134 -21.13 23.98 8.60
C LYS A 134 -20.94 23.19 7.32
N VAL A 135 -20.74 21.89 7.53
CA VAL A 135 -20.76 20.86 6.49
C VAL A 135 -21.94 19.95 6.74
N TYR A 136 -22.84 19.86 5.78
CA TYR A 136 -23.95 18.91 5.80
C TYR A 136 -23.57 17.72 4.92
N MET A 137 -23.56 16.53 5.49
CA MET A 137 -23.07 15.31 4.85
C MET A 137 -24.24 14.35 4.62
N ALA A 138 -24.46 13.95 3.37
CA ALA A 138 -25.37 12.88 3.01
C ALA A 138 -24.69 11.54 3.28
N CYS A 139 -25.33 10.68 4.08
CA CYS A 139 -24.77 9.40 4.50
C CYS A 139 -25.68 8.23 4.11
N SER A 140 -25.12 7.03 4.12
CA SER A 140 -25.86 5.76 3.98
C SER A 140 -26.93 5.53 5.05
N PHE A 141 -26.90 6.30 6.12
CA PHE A 141 -27.76 6.14 7.29
C PHE A 141 -28.55 7.40 7.68
N GLY A 142 -28.42 8.50 6.93
CA GLY A 142 -29.04 9.78 7.28
C GLY A 142 -28.20 10.97 6.84
N ILE A 143 -28.27 12.05 7.60
CA ILE A 143 -27.51 13.28 7.36
C ILE A 143 -26.70 13.61 8.62
N VAL A 144 -25.44 14.02 8.47
CA VAL A 144 -24.58 14.43 9.58
C VAL A 144 -24.15 15.88 9.39
N VAL A 145 -24.10 16.65 10.47
CA VAL A 145 -23.70 18.07 10.44
C VAL A 145 -22.41 18.25 11.23
N LEU A 146 -21.38 18.78 10.57
CA LEU A 146 -20.10 19.13 11.16
C LEU A 146 -19.98 20.67 11.24
N ASP A 147 -19.59 21.17 12.41
CA ASP A 147 -19.25 22.57 12.62
C ASP A 147 -17.75 22.78 12.35
N LEU A 148 -17.40 23.63 11.38
CA LEU A 148 -16.01 23.86 10.99
C LEU A 148 -15.22 24.68 12.01
N ASN A 149 -15.89 25.53 12.80
CA ASN A 149 -15.21 26.31 13.83
C ASN A 149 -14.87 25.44 15.05
N LYS A 150 -15.84 24.62 15.48
CA LYS A 150 -15.68 23.71 16.62
C LYS A 150 -14.97 22.41 16.26
N LYS A 151 -14.89 22.07 14.97
CA LYS A 151 -14.28 20.85 14.43
C LYS A 151 -14.89 19.58 15.04
N GLN A 152 -16.21 19.57 15.16
CA GLN A 152 -16.95 18.46 15.77
C GLN A 152 -18.30 18.25 15.10
N ILE A 153 -18.80 17.03 15.16
CA ILE A 153 -20.18 16.73 14.78
C ILE A 153 -21.13 17.40 15.78
N ILE A 154 -22.06 18.20 15.28
CA ILE A 154 -23.04 18.92 16.13
C ILE A 154 -24.44 18.33 16.04
N ASP A 155 -24.76 17.66 14.93
CA ASP A 155 -26.07 17.03 14.71
C ASP A 155 -25.97 15.81 13.79
N SER A 156 -26.95 14.91 13.92
CA SER A 156 -27.17 13.81 12.98
C SER A 156 -28.65 13.53 12.85
N TYR A 157 -29.19 13.59 11.63
CA TYR A 157 -30.59 13.35 11.31
C TYR A 157 -30.77 11.98 10.67
N GLN A 158 -31.50 11.09 11.34
CA GLN A 158 -31.68 9.69 10.92
C GLN A 158 -33.16 9.37 10.76
N ASN A 159 -33.47 8.24 10.12
CA ASN A 159 -34.84 7.74 9.99
C ASN A 159 -35.81 8.74 9.32
N LEU A 160 -35.32 9.45 8.31
CA LEU A 160 -36.04 10.54 7.64
C LEU A 160 -37.01 10.08 6.54
N GLY A 161 -37.14 8.77 6.35
CA GLY A 161 -38.04 8.18 5.38
C GLY A 161 -39.50 8.12 5.85
N PRO A 162 -40.41 7.70 4.95
CA PRO A 162 -41.82 7.55 5.30
C PRO A 162 -41.97 6.64 6.53
N ASN A 163 -42.78 7.06 7.50
CA ASN A 163 -43.00 6.37 8.77
C ASN A 163 -41.73 6.15 9.62
N GLY A 164 -40.73 7.02 9.51
CA GLY A 164 -39.51 6.91 10.31
C GLY A 164 -38.55 5.81 9.82
N THR A 165 -38.57 5.50 8.52
CA THR A 165 -37.69 4.50 7.93
C THR A 165 -36.30 5.06 7.66
N GLN A 166 -35.26 4.24 7.80
CA GLN A 166 -33.90 4.62 7.44
C GLN A 166 -33.76 4.77 5.93
N LEU A 167 -33.17 5.87 5.49
CA LEU A 167 -32.84 6.13 4.08
C LEU A 167 -31.35 6.39 3.92
N GLU A 168 -30.79 5.84 2.85
CA GLU A 168 -29.51 6.29 2.31
C GLU A 168 -29.73 7.56 1.48
N PHE A 169 -28.99 8.60 1.83
CA PHE A 169 -28.92 9.83 1.05
C PHE A 169 -27.61 9.85 0.26
N PHE A 170 -27.75 10.17 -1.02
CA PHE A 170 -26.63 10.21 -1.97
C PHE A 170 -26.12 11.63 -2.22
N ALA A 171 -26.98 12.63 -2.04
CA ALA A 171 -26.64 14.05 -2.14
C ALA A 171 -27.42 14.87 -1.13
N VAL A 172 -26.81 15.99 -0.71
CA VAL A 172 -27.43 16.98 0.17
C VAL A 172 -27.06 18.36 -0.32
N SER A 173 -28.03 19.26 -0.34
CA SER A 173 -27.87 20.64 -0.79
C SER A 173 -28.72 21.56 0.07
N ILE A 174 -28.30 22.81 0.22
CA ILE A 174 -29.08 23.82 0.94
C ILE A 174 -29.39 24.96 -0.03
N LEU A 175 -30.68 25.27 -0.17
CA LEU A 175 -31.16 26.42 -0.90
C LEU A 175 -31.92 27.31 0.08
N GLU A 176 -31.40 28.52 0.27
CA GLU A 176 -31.89 29.49 1.26
C GLU A 176 -31.96 28.87 2.67
N ASN A 177 -33.16 28.70 3.22
CA ASN A 177 -33.39 28.15 4.56
C ASN A 177 -33.90 26.69 4.52
N THR A 178 -33.76 25.99 3.39
CA THR A 178 -34.28 24.62 3.24
C THR A 178 -33.15 23.66 2.89
N ILE A 179 -33.05 22.58 3.65
CA ILE A 179 -32.18 21.44 3.35
C ILE A 179 -32.90 20.48 2.41
N TYR A 180 -32.22 20.08 1.35
CA TYR A 180 -32.68 19.11 0.36
C TYR A 180 -31.75 17.90 0.36
N ALA A 181 -32.32 16.70 0.45
CA ALA A 181 -31.57 15.45 0.47
C ALA A 181 -32.12 14.46 -0.55
N SER A 182 -31.25 13.96 -1.42
CA SER A 182 -31.62 13.05 -2.51
C SER A 182 -31.43 11.60 -2.09
N ALA A 183 -32.52 10.83 -2.10
CA ALA A 183 -32.54 9.39 -1.86
C ALA A 183 -32.97 8.64 -3.13
N LEU A 184 -32.89 7.30 -3.11
CA LEU A 184 -33.29 6.47 -4.25
C LEU A 184 -34.75 6.70 -4.67
N ASN A 185 -35.63 6.96 -3.70
CA ASN A 185 -37.08 7.12 -3.87
C ASN A 185 -37.55 8.59 -4.02
N GLY A 186 -36.64 9.55 -4.12
CA GLY A 186 -37.00 10.95 -4.35
C GLY A 186 -36.13 11.98 -3.64
N VAL A 187 -36.53 13.24 -3.76
CA VAL A 187 -35.88 14.38 -3.08
C VAL A 187 -36.72 14.78 -1.88
N TYR A 188 -36.08 14.83 -0.71
CA TYR A 188 -36.67 15.23 0.55
C TYR A 188 -36.27 16.67 0.89
N GLY A 189 -37.19 17.47 1.40
CA GLY A 189 -36.95 18.84 1.83
C GLY A 189 -37.42 19.08 3.27
N ALA A 190 -36.65 19.85 4.05
CA ALA A 190 -37.03 20.33 5.37
C ALA A 190 -36.48 21.74 5.63
N SER A 191 -37.21 22.56 6.40
CA SER A 191 -36.73 23.88 6.79
C SER A 191 -35.64 23.77 7.85
N LEU A 192 -34.53 24.48 7.69
CA LEU A 192 -33.46 24.58 8.70
C LEU A 192 -33.94 25.27 9.98
N SER A 193 -35.03 26.06 9.91
CA SER A 193 -35.69 26.63 11.08
C SER A 193 -36.72 25.71 11.74
N SER A 194 -36.88 24.47 11.28
CA SER A 194 -37.76 23.50 11.94
C SER A 194 -37.31 23.24 13.38
N PRO A 195 -38.25 23.08 14.34
CA PRO A 195 -37.92 22.90 15.75
C PRO A 195 -37.19 21.58 16.04
N ASN A 196 -37.32 20.58 15.16
CA ASN A 196 -36.65 19.30 15.31
C ASN A 196 -36.41 18.62 13.96
N LEU A 197 -35.23 18.78 13.37
CA LEU A 197 -34.85 18.11 12.11
C LEU A 197 -34.66 16.60 12.24
N ASN A 198 -34.63 16.03 13.47
CA ASN A 198 -34.64 14.58 13.68
C ASN A 198 -36.03 13.95 13.53
N ASP A 199 -37.10 14.75 13.57
CA ASP A 199 -38.46 14.24 13.40
C ASP A 199 -38.81 14.21 11.91
N PHE A 200 -39.03 12.99 11.39
CA PHE A 200 -39.35 12.75 9.98
C PHE A 200 -40.62 13.49 9.52
N ASN A 201 -41.51 13.91 10.44
CA ASN A 201 -42.71 14.68 10.09
C ASN A 201 -42.39 16.07 9.51
N PHE A 202 -41.19 16.61 9.77
CA PHE A 202 -40.72 17.87 9.17
C PHE A 202 -40.10 17.69 7.79
N TRP A 203 -39.89 16.45 7.34
CA TRP A 203 -39.32 16.12 6.05
C TRP A 203 -40.41 15.74 5.05
N LYS A 204 -40.42 16.39 3.88
CA LYS A 204 -41.38 16.13 2.82
C LYS A 204 -40.67 15.60 1.58
N ASN A 205 -41.17 14.51 1.01
CA ASN A 205 -40.73 14.08 -0.32
C ASN A 205 -41.38 15.00 -1.37
N ILE A 206 -40.64 16.04 -1.77
CA ILE A 206 -41.11 17.07 -2.73
C ILE A 206 -41.04 16.58 -4.17
N ARG A 207 -40.30 15.49 -4.42
CA ARG A 207 -40.15 14.90 -5.75
C ARG A 207 -40.01 13.39 -5.67
N PRO A 208 -41.11 12.65 -5.50
CA PRO A 208 -41.09 11.19 -5.59
C PRO A 208 -40.56 10.75 -6.95
N SER A 209 -39.59 9.84 -6.96
CA SER A 209 -39.05 9.30 -8.20
C SER A 209 -38.38 7.96 -7.95
N THR A 210 -37.97 7.26 -9.01
CA THR A 210 -37.32 5.96 -8.89
C THR A 210 -35.80 6.03 -8.95
N LEU A 211 -35.21 7.22 -9.14
CA LEU A 211 -33.76 7.50 -9.07
C LEU A 211 -33.47 8.98 -9.36
N SER A 212 -32.71 9.68 -8.52
CA SER A 212 -31.28 9.86 -8.81
C SER A 212 -30.57 10.69 -7.75
N GLY A 213 -29.49 10.10 -7.24
CA GLY A 213 -28.80 10.49 -6.02
C GLY A 213 -27.88 11.71 -6.14
N LYS A 214 -28.13 12.64 -7.06
CA LYS A 214 -27.25 13.79 -7.31
C LYS A 214 -28.05 15.08 -7.29
N SER A 215 -27.60 16.02 -6.47
CA SER A 215 -28.17 17.35 -6.40
C SER A 215 -27.12 18.37 -6.01
N ALA A 216 -27.30 19.59 -6.50
CA ALA A 216 -26.48 20.74 -6.18
C ALA A 216 -27.34 22.01 -6.26
N VAL A 217 -26.97 23.04 -5.50
CA VAL A 217 -27.60 24.36 -5.60
C VAL A 217 -26.65 25.31 -6.28
N TYR A 218 -27.15 26.00 -7.30
CA TYR A 218 -26.38 26.97 -8.06
C TYR A 218 -27.25 28.18 -8.40
N LYS A 219 -26.74 29.39 -8.08
CA LYS A 219 -27.43 30.68 -8.32
C LYS A 219 -28.92 30.69 -7.91
N GLY A 220 -29.23 30.14 -6.74
CA GLY A 220 -30.59 30.14 -6.19
C GLY A 220 -31.52 29.07 -6.79
N VAL A 221 -31.00 28.15 -7.60
CA VAL A 221 -31.76 27.07 -8.22
C VAL A 221 -31.23 25.73 -7.73
N LEU A 222 -32.14 24.83 -7.35
CA LEU A 222 -31.78 23.45 -7.03
C LEU A 222 -31.77 22.62 -8.31
N TYR A 223 -30.61 22.05 -8.63
CA TYR A 223 -30.45 21.08 -9.69
C TYR A 223 -30.49 19.69 -9.06
N ALA A 224 -31.33 18.80 -9.60
CA ALA A 224 -31.35 17.41 -9.17
C ALA A 224 -31.56 16.50 -10.37
N VAL A 225 -30.87 15.37 -10.38
CA VAL A 225 -31.18 14.32 -11.35
C VAL A 225 -32.44 13.60 -10.86
N VAL A 226 -33.40 13.38 -11.76
CA VAL A 226 -34.66 12.70 -11.49
C VAL A 226 -35.01 11.85 -12.70
N ASN A 227 -35.05 10.53 -12.52
CA ASN A 227 -35.17 9.50 -13.55
C ASN A 227 -34.18 9.74 -14.70
N ASP A 228 -32.89 9.80 -14.37
CA ASP A 228 -31.75 10.09 -15.28
C ASP A 228 -31.82 11.42 -16.05
N THR A 229 -32.80 12.27 -15.75
CA THR A 229 -32.97 13.60 -16.35
C THR A 229 -32.53 14.67 -15.36
N LEU A 230 -31.71 15.63 -15.79
CA LEU A 230 -31.40 16.78 -14.94
C LEU A 230 -32.58 17.74 -14.93
N LYS A 231 -33.07 18.04 -13.73
CA LYS A 231 -34.17 18.98 -13.51
C LYS A 231 -33.74 20.12 -12.61
N THR A 232 -34.38 21.26 -12.81
CA THR A 232 -34.31 22.42 -11.90
C THR A 232 -35.58 22.50 -11.09
N TYR A 233 -35.43 22.89 -9.83
CA TYR A 233 -36.52 23.21 -8.92
C TYR A 233 -36.43 24.68 -8.54
N ASP A 234 -37.54 25.38 -8.75
CA ASP A 234 -37.75 26.74 -8.30
C ASP A 234 -38.62 26.70 -7.03
N ALA A 235 -38.01 27.09 -5.90
CA ALA A 235 -38.68 27.08 -4.60
C ALA A 235 -39.83 28.09 -4.51
N LEU A 236 -39.85 29.14 -5.34
CA LEU A 236 -40.91 30.15 -5.33
C LEU A 236 -42.18 29.64 -6.00
N THR A 237 -42.03 28.93 -7.12
CA THR A 237 -43.16 28.40 -7.91
C THR A 237 -43.49 26.95 -7.53
N THR A 238 -42.62 26.28 -6.78
CA THR A 238 -42.67 24.85 -6.45
C THR A 238 -42.67 23.92 -7.68
N ASP A 239 -42.23 24.45 -8.83
CA ASP A 239 -42.23 23.75 -10.10
C ASP A 239 -40.91 23.03 -10.37
N TRP A 240 -41.02 21.91 -11.08
CA TRP A 240 -39.88 21.12 -11.57
C TRP A 240 -39.82 21.18 -13.08
N GLN A 241 -38.75 21.75 -13.63
CA GLN A 241 -38.56 21.86 -15.06
C GLN A 241 -37.42 20.97 -15.53
N THR A 242 -37.54 20.42 -16.73
CA THR A 242 -36.44 19.68 -17.36
C THR A 242 -35.39 20.68 -17.83
N TYR A 243 -34.16 20.51 -17.35
CA TYR A 243 -33.03 21.34 -17.72
C TYR A 243 -32.18 20.65 -18.80
N LEU A 244 -31.75 19.40 -18.55
CA LEU A 244 -31.11 18.54 -19.56
C LEU A 244 -31.84 17.19 -19.65
N PRO A 245 -32.41 16.81 -20.81
CA PRO A 245 -33.12 15.55 -20.98
C PRO A 245 -32.19 14.33 -20.93
N ALA A 246 -32.73 13.19 -20.45
CA ALA A 246 -32.06 11.89 -20.50
C ALA A 246 -31.92 11.39 -21.96
N ALA A 247 -30.92 11.88 -22.69
CA ALA A 247 -30.64 11.47 -24.07
C ALA A 247 -29.68 10.26 -24.14
N GLY A 248 -29.86 9.25 -23.28
CA GLY A 248 -28.93 8.11 -23.14
C GLY A 248 -27.60 8.45 -22.46
N LYS A 249 -27.48 9.66 -21.89
CA LYS A 249 -26.29 10.16 -21.19
C LYS A 249 -26.52 10.08 -19.68
N LYS A 250 -25.99 9.06 -19.02
CA LYS A 250 -26.04 8.93 -17.56
C LYS A 250 -25.22 10.06 -16.93
N ILE A 251 -25.82 10.86 -16.04
CA ILE A 251 -25.09 11.90 -15.30
C ILE A 251 -24.31 11.23 -14.16
N THR A 252 -22.98 11.32 -14.21
CA THR A 252 -22.06 10.67 -13.25
C THR A 252 -21.64 11.59 -12.12
N ALA A 253 -21.76 12.91 -12.24
CA ALA A 253 -21.56 13.86 -11.14
C ALA A 253 -22.22 15.22 -11.43
N ILE A 254 -22.52 15.98 -10.37
CA ILE A 254 -22.93 17.38 -10.44
C ILE A 254 -22.15 18.11 -9.35
N GLU A 255 -21.29 19.03 -9.73
CA GLU A 255 -20.28 19.59 -8.82
C GLU A 255 -20.19 21.10 -9.00
N LEU A 256 -20.01 21.82 -7.89
CA LEU A 256 -19.68 23.24 -7.92
C LEU A 256 -18.18 23.41 -8.15
N SER A 257 -17.81 24.31 -9.06
CA SER A 257 -16.39 24.58 -9.36
C SER A 257 -15.63 25.14 -8.16
N ALA A 258 -16.32 25.90 -7.30
CA ALA A 258 -15.80 26.41 -6.04
C ALA A 258 -16.99 26.74 -5.11
N TYR A 259 -16.97 26.24 -3.88
CA TYR A 259 -18.02 26.53 -2.91
C TYR A 259 -17.90 27.95 -2.35
N GLN A 260 -19.05 28.59 -2.11
CA GLN A 260 -19.14 29.93 -1.49
C GLN A 260 -18.38 31.02 -2.26
N THR A 261 -18.33 30.93 -3.60
CA THR A 261 -17.75 31.97 -4.46
C THR A 261 -18.80 32.54 -5.42
N PRO A 262 -18.87 33.87 -5.63
CA PRO A 262 -19.84 34.47 -6.57
C PRO A 262 -19.64 34.06 -8.03
N ASN A 263 -18.40 33.69 -8.39
CA ASN A 263 -18.00 33.29 -9.74
C ASN A 263 -18.00 31.77 -9.93
N ALA A 264 -18.58 31.01 -9.00
CA ALA A 264 -18.75 29.57 -9.17
C ALA A 264 -19.55 29.28 -10.46
N PHE A 265 -19.32 28.10 -11.02
CA PHE A 265 -20.14 27.51 -12.07
C PHE A 265 -20.54 26.10 -11.65
N LEU A 266 -21.60 25.58 -12.27
CA LEU A 266 -22.02 24.21 -12.06
C LEU A 266 -21.49 23.32 -13.18
N LEU A 267 -20.79 22.25 -12.81
CA LEU A 267 -20.31 21.23 -13.72
C LEU A 267 -21.24 20.02 -13.67
N ILE A 268 -21.70 19.58 -14.84
CA ILE A 268 -22.54 18.39 -15.00
C ILE A 268 -21.74 17.39 -15.82
N ILE A 269 -21.36 16.29 -15.19
CA ILE A 269 -20.43 15.30 -15.76
C ILE A 269 -21.22 14.10 -16.27
N THR A 270 -20.90 13.68 -17.49
CA THR A 270 -21.38 12.44 -18.12
C THR A 270 -20.16 11.66 -18.63
N PRO A 271 -20.28 10.35 -18.93
CA PRO A 271 -19.15 9.55 -19.39
C PRO A 271 -18.47 10.08 -20.68
N GLN A 272 -19.17 10.89 -21.48
CA GLN A 272 -18.67 11.38 -22.77
C GLN A 272 -18.45 12.90 -22.83
N LEU A 273 -19.12 13.67 -21.97
CA LEU A 273 -19.16 15.13 -22.06
C LEU A 273 -19.26 15.75 -20.66
N ILE A 274 -18.68 16.93 -20.52
CA ILE A 274 -18.88 17.81 -19.37
C ILE A 274 -19.68 19.03 -19.85
N TYR A 275 -20.67 19.43 -19.06
CA TYR A 275 -21.42 20.65 -19.30
C TYR A 275 -21.08 21.68 -18.22
N GLN A 276 -20.89 22.93 -18.62
CA GLN A 276 -20.73 24.07 -17.72
C GLN A 276 -21.99 24.93 -17.78
N GLU A 277 -22.69 25.03 -16.65
CA GLU A 277 -23.77 25.98 -16.43
C GLU A 277 -23.21 27.23 -15.73
N ASN A 278 -23.31 28.37 -16.41
CA ASN A 278 -22.75 29.66 -16.00
C ASN A 278 -23.80 30.73 -15.63
N GLY A 279 -25.06 30.35 -15.53
CA GLY A 279 -26.22 31.22 -15.35
C GLY A 279 -26.83 31.68 -16.67
N SER A 280 -26.49 31.04 -17.79
CA SER A 280 -27.17 31.25 -19.07
C SER A 280 -28.20 30.15 -19.29
N ALA A 281 -29.25 30.41 -20.08
CA ALA A 281 -30.31 29.44 -20.29
C ALA A 281 -29.85 28.14 -21.01
N ASN A 282 -28.63 28.11 -21.55
CA ASN A 282 -28.06 26.98 -22.28
C ASN A 282 -26.67 26.63 -21.74
N PRO A 283 -26.43 25.41 -21.24
CA PRO A 283 -25.12 25.02 -20.75
C PRO A 283 -24.10 24.92 -21.90
N LEU A 284 -22.86 25.31 -21.62
CA LEU A 284 -21.73 25.13 -22.53
C LEU A 284 -21.28 23.66 -22.53
N GLN A 285 -21.17 23.05 -23.72
CA GLN A 285 -20.65 21.70 -23.87
C GLN A 285 -19.11 21.70 -23.99
N LEU A 286 -18.45 20.89 -23.18
CA LEU A 286 -17.01 20.66 -23.19
C LEU A 286 -16.73 19.22 -23.69
N THR A 287 -15.77 19.06 -24.60
CA THR A 287 -15.52 17.81 -25.36
C THR A 287 -14.53 16.87 -24.66
N HIS A 288 -14.91 16.32 -23.51
CA HIS A 288 -14.02 15.54 -22.64
C HIS A 288 -14.72 14.32 -22.02
N THR A 289 -14.05 13.15 -21.99
CA THR A 289 -14.60 11.88 -21.48
C THR A 289 -14.08 11.61 -20.06
N PHE A 290 -14.89 11.85 -19.04
CA PHE A 290 -14.48 11.64 -17.64
C PHE A 290 -15.65 11.15 -16.77
N ARG A 291 -15.35 10.58 -15.60
CA ARG A 291 -16.37 9.89 -14.78
C ARG A 291 -16.50 10.38 -13.35
N ASN A 292 -15.43 10.86 -12.72
CA ASN A 292 -15.41 11.01 -11.26
C ASN A 292 -15.67 12.47 -10.82
N ASP A 293 -14.75 13.40 -11.06
CA ASP A 293 -14.86 14.78 -10.55
C ASP A 293 -14.05 15.76 -11.43
N ALA A 294 -14.36 17.05 -11.35
CA ALA A 294 -13.66 18.10 -12.10
C ALA A 294 -13.80 19.48 -11.43
N VAL A 295 -12.78 20.33 -11.58
CA VAL A 295 -12.75 21.73 -11.13
C VAL A 295 -11.98 22.59 -12.13
N PHE A 296 -12.11 23.92 -12.03
CA PHE A 296 -11.18 24.82 -12.69
C PHE A 296 -10.02 25.14 -11.75
N ASP A 297 -8.80 25.18 -12.29
CA ASP A 297 -7.65 25.69 -11.55
C ASP A 297 -7.63 27.24 -11.51
N SER A 298 -6.65 27.81 -10.81
CA SER A 298 -6.48 29.27 -10.69
C SER A 298 -6.24 29.98 -12.04
N ARG A 299 -5.80 29.23 -13.06
CA ARG A 299 -5.53 29.73 -14.42
C ARG A 299 -6.78 29.69 -15.29
N GLY A 300 -7.86 29.05 -14.83
CA GLY A 300 -9.10 28.84 -15.58
C GLY A 300 -9.06 27.63 -16.51
N PHE A 301 -8.09 26.73 -16.33
CA PHE A 301 -8.02 25.45 -17.04
C PHE A 301 -8.85 24.39 -16.33
N LEU A 302 -9.44 23.48 -17.10
CA LEU A 302 -10.29 22.43 -16.55
C LEU A 302 -9.41 21.27 -16.06
N ALA A 303 -9.34 21.08 -14.74
CA ALA A 303 -8.71 19.95 -14.10
C ALA A 303 -9.74 18.85 -13.84
N MET A 304 -9.39 17.61 -14.18
CA MET A 304 -10.30 16.47 -14.18
C MET A 304 -9.62 15.25 -13.56
N VAL A 305 -10.40 14.42 -12.87
CA VAL A 305 -9.94 13.15 -12.32
C VAL A 305 -10.78 11.98 -12.80
N ASP A 306 -10.11 10.87 -13.14
CA ASP A 306 -10.74 9.58 -13.45
C ASP A 306 -9.86 8.38 -13.10
N ASP A 307 -10.43 7.18 -13.25
CA ASP A 307 -9.80 5.90 -12.87
C ASP A 307 -8.71 5.40 -13.84
N ASN A 308 -8.69 5.89 -15.08
CA ASN A 308 -7.78 5.45 -16.13
C ASN A 308 -6.57 6.38 -16.28
N TYR A 309 -6.79 7.69 -16.23
CA TYR A 309 -5.75 8.70 -16.48
C TYR A 309 -5.31 9.46 -15.23
N GLY A 310 -6.00 9.29 -14.10
CA GLY A 310 -5.72 10.04 -12.88
C GLY A 310 -6.01 11.53 -13.05
N LEU A 311 -5.11 12.41 -12.59
CA LEU A 311 -5.28 13.86 -12.74
C LEU A 311 -4.84 14.32 -14.14
N THR A 312 -5.76 14.96 -14.86
CA THR A 312 -5.53 15.57 -16.17
C THR A 312 -5.95 17.03 -16.18
N ILE A 313 -5.18 17.92 -16.78
CA ILE A 313 -5.52 19.33 -16.97
C ILE A 313 -5.65 19.63 -18.46
N ASP A 314 -6.80 20.16 -18.88
CA ASP A 314 -7.01 20.67 -20.23
C ASP A 314 -6.44 22.08 -20.37
N ASN A 315 -5.21 22.15 -20.87
CA ASN A 315 -4.53 23.42 -21.09
C ASN A 315 -5.04 24.06 -22.39
N LYS A 316 -6.01 24.95 -22.25
CA LYS A 316 -6.61 25.69 -23.37
C LYS A 316 -5.61 26.54 -24.17
N SER A 317 -4.47 26.89 -23.59
CA SER A 317 -3.46 27.68 -24.29
C SER A 317 -2.66 26.85 -25.31
N THR A 318 -2.46 25.56 -25.04
CA THR A 318 -1.72 24.63 -25.91
C THR A 318 -2.65 23.71 -26.69
N GLY A 319 -3.90 23.55 -26.24
CA GLY A 319 -4.85 22.58 -26.78
C GLY A 319 -4.48 21.12 -26.46
N GLN A 320 -3.66 20.90 -25.43
CA GLN A 320 -3.19 19.59 -25.01
C GLN A 320 -3.67 19.23 -23.59
N LEU A 321 -3.83 17.94 -23.36
CA LEU A 321 -4.05 17.38 -22.02
C LEU A 321 -2.70 17.15 -21.33
N GLU A 322 -2.55 17.71 -20.14
CA GLU A 322 -1.39 17.53 -19.27
C GLU A 322 -1.73 16.51 -18.17
N PHE A 323 -0.80 15.61 -17.85
CA PHE A 323 -1.03 14.52 -16.89
C PHE A 323 -0.14 14.67 -15.66
N TYR A 324 -0.74 14.66 -14.47
CA TYR A 324 -0.05 14.93 -13.22
C TYR A 324 -0.32 13.82 -12.19
N ASN A 325 0.36 12.69 -12.35
CA ASN A 325 0.21 11.55 -11.42
C ASN A 325 1.51 11.33 -10.64
N PRO A 326 1.47 11.29 -9.30
CA PRO A 326 2.62 10.90 -8.52
C PRO A 326 3.10 9.49 -8.91
N ASN A 327 4.40 9.32 -9.14
CA ASN A 327 4.98 8.02 -9.46
C ASN A 327 4.76 7.00 -8.31
N GLY A 328 4.13 5.88 -8.63
CA GLY A 328 3.80 4.80 -7.72
C GLY A 328 3.45 3.51 -8.47
N PRO A 329 3.14 2.43 -7.76
CA PRO A 329 2.50 1.26 -8.35
C PRO A 329 1.19 1.66 -9.03
N VAL A 330 0.83 1.00 -10.14
CA VAL A 330 -0.42 1.34 -10.87
C VAL A 330 -1.70 0.93 -10.12
N SER A 331 -1.60 -0.06 -9.25
CA SER A 331 -2.70 -0.52 -8.41
C SER A 331 -2.21 -0.84 -7.01
N LYS A 332 -3.17 -0.95 -6.09
CA LYS A 332 -2.87 -1.40 -4.74
C LYS A 332 -2.34 -2.83 -4.81
N THR A 333 -1.24 -3.10 -4.13
CA THR A 333 -0.64 -4.44 -4.06
C THR A 333 0.00 -4.66 -2.71
N PHE A 334 0.06 -5.92 -2.31
CA PHE A 334 0.84 -6.49 -1.22
C PHE A 334 1.45 -7.83 -1.67
N GLY A 335 1.62 -8.01 -2.98
CA GLY A 335 2.21 -9.20 -3.58
C GLY A 335 3.66 -9.42 -3.15
N HIS A 336 4.19 -10.59 -3.46
CA HIS A 336 5.50 -11.03 -3.01
C HIS A 336 6.60 -10.01 -3.35
N MET A 337 7.48 -9.75 -2.39
CA MET A 337 8.53 -8.75 -2.48
C MET A 337 9.92 -9.40 -2.48
N LEU A 338 10.75 -9.01 -3.44
CA LEU A 338 12.13 -9.45 -3.56
C LEU A 338 13.03 -8.25 -3.84
N PHE A 339 13.98 -7.96 -2.95
CA PHE A 339 15.00 -6.95 -3.25
C PHE A 339 16.24 -7.61 -3.84
N GLU A 340 16.59 -7.24 -5.06
CA GLU A 340 17.71 -7.82 -5.78
C GLU A 340 18.30 -6.86 -6.81
N ASN A 341 19.64 -6.83 -6.92
CA ASN A 341 20.36 -5.95 -7.84
C ASN A 341 19.95 -4.47 -7.70
N GLU A 342 19.90 -3.96 -6.46
CA GLU A 342 19.49 -2.58 -6.13
C GLU A 342 18.04 -2.23 -6.51
N LYS A 343 17.18 -3.25 -6.65
CA LYS A 343 15.80 -3.10 -7.11
C LYS A 343 14.87 -3.91 -6.23
N LEU A 344 13.78 -3.29 -5.78
CA LEU A 344 12.67 -4.01 -5.20
C LEU A 344 11.73 -4.47 -6.33
N TRP A 345 11.53 -5.77 -6.45
CA TRP A 345 10.51 -6.39 -7.29
C TRP A 345 9.27 -6.66 -6.45
N VAL A 346 8.11 -6.34 -6.99
CA VAL A 346 6.82 -6.55 -6.32
C VAL A 346 5.83 -7.13 -7.31
N THR A 347 5.19 -8.25 -6.97
CA THR A 347 4.14 -8.81 -7.81
C THR A 347 2.83 -8.04 -7.67
N GLY A 348 2.02 -7.96 -8.74
CA GLY A 348 0.76 -7.23 -8.73
C GLY A 348 -0.40 -8.00 -8.12
N GLY A 349 -0.39 -9.32 -8.23
CA GLY A 349 -1.40 -10.22 -7.68
C GLY A 349 -1.02 -10.82 -6.34
N SER A 350 -1.99 -11.49 -5.74
CA SER A 350 -1.84 -12.32 -4.55
C SER A 350 -3.00 -13.33 -4.49
N VAL A 351 -2.96 -14.24 -3.52
CA VAL A 351 -3.99 -15.26 -3.29
C VAL A 351 -4.59 -15.10 -1.89
N ASN A 352 -5.84 -15.52 -1.71
CA ASN A 352 -6.46 -15.61 -0.38
C ASN A 352 -6.00 -16.87 0.38
N ASP A 353 -6.49 -17.07 1.61
CA ASP A 353 -6.18 -18.27 2.42
C ASP A 353 -6.59 -19.60 1.76
N ARG A 354 -7.58 -19.56 0.85
CA ARG A 354 -8.01 -20.71 0.05
C ARG A 354 -7.20 -20.87 -1.24
N TRP A 355 -6.21 -20.02 -1.47
CA TRP A 355 -5.43 -19.99 -2.70
C TRP A 355 -6.26 -19.69 -3.96
N ASP A 356 -7.35 -18.94 -3.80
CA ASP A 356 -8.08 -18.35 -4.91
C ASP A 356 -7.47 -16.99 -5.27
N PRO A 357 -7.42 -16.61 -6.57
CA PRO A 357 -7.00 -15.28 -6.96
C PRO A 357 -7.99 -14.24 -6.42
N LEU A 358 -7.48 -13.18 -5.77
CA LEU A 358 -8.32 -12.21 -5.07
C LEU A 358 -9.18 -11.36 -6.03
N GLU A 359 -8.66 -10.98 -7.19
CA GLU A 359 -9.32 -10.02 -8.10
C GLU A 359 -9.11 -10.29 -9.60
N TYR A 360 -8.58 -11.46 -9.98
CA TYR A 360 -8.10 -11.71 -11.35
C TYR A 360 -7.21 -10.57 -11.85
N ASN A 361 -6.24 -10.21 -11.01
CA ASN A 361 -5.47 -8.98 -11.08
C ASN A 361 -4.73 -8.93 -12.43
N VAL A 362 -4.98 -7.88 -13.20
CA VAL A 362 -4.35 -7.66 -14.51
C VAL A 362 -3.11 -6.78 -14.43
N SER A 363 -2.89 -6.13 -13.29
CA SER A 363 -1.66 -5.42 -12.97
C SER A 363 -0.55 -6.45 -12.82
N LYS A 364 0.48 -6.34 -13.64
CA LYS A 364 1.50 -7.38 -13.82
C LYS A 364 2.39 -7.49 -12.58
N PHE A 365 3.52 -6.80 -12.59
CA PHE A 365 4.46 -6.70 -11.50
C PHE A 365 5.21 -5.38 -11.67
N TYR A 366 5.96 -5.02 -10.65
CA TYR A 366 6.56 -3.70 -10.49
C TYR A 366 8.02 -3.82 -10.13
N GLN A 367 8.76 -2.77 -10.45
CA GLN A 367 10.14 -2.59 -10.01
C GLN A 367 10.27 -1.22 -9.38
N TYR A 368 10.83 -1.12 -8.18
CA TYR A 368 11.20 0.13 -7.53
C TYR A 368 12.71 0.25 -7.46
N GLN A 369 13.24 1.36 -7.98
CA GLN A 369 14.67 1.67 -8.02
C GLN A 369 14.86 3.19 -8.02
N SER A 370 15.85 3.68 -7.27
CA SER A 370 16.22 5.10 -7.27
C SER A 370 15.03 6.06 -7.04
N ASN A 371 14.17 5.72 -6.08
CA ASN A 371 12.95 6.47 -5.75
C ASN A 371 11.86 6.52 -6.83
N SER A 372 11.90 5.61 -7.81
CA SER A 372 10.91 5.54 -8.89
C SER A 372 10.42 4.11 -9.12
N TRP A 373 9.12 3.99 -9.40
CA TRP A 373 8.42 2.78 -9.79
C TRP A 373 8.33 2.66 -11.31
N TYR A 374 8.71 1.50 -11.82
CA TYR A 374 8.43 1.03 -13.17
C TYR A 374 7.34 -0.05 -13.13
N ASN A 375 6.32 0.12 -13.97
CA ASN A 375 5.14 -0.73 -14.03
C ASN A 375 5.16 -1.55 -15.33
N PHE A 376 5.27 -2.87 -15.25
CA PHE A 376 5.26 -3.73 -16.43
C PHE A 376 3.86 -3.79 -17.06
N LYS A 377 3.79 -3.66 -18.39
CA LYS A 377 2.53 -3.60 -19.15
C LYS A 377 2.62 -4.35 -20.48
N ASP A 378 1.47 -4.82 -20.95
CA ASP A 378 1.34 -5.63 -22.17
C ASP A 378 1.91 -4.96 -23.43
N ALA A 379 1.73 -3.64 -23.55
CA ALA A 379 2.18 -2.88 -24.72
C ALA A 379 3.71 -2.90 -24.91
N GLU A 380 4.48 -3.03 -23.81
CA GLU A 380 5.94 -3.10 -23.84
C GLU A 380 6.45 -4.55 -23.79
N HIS A 381 5.65 -5.47 -23.26
CA HIS A 381 6.03 -6.87 -23.06
C HIS A 381 4.91 -7.82 -23.56
N PRO A 382 4.86 -8.12 -24.88
CA PRO A 382 3.78 -8.90 -25.48
C PRO A 382 3.63 -10.32 -24.91
N LEU A 383 4.69 -10.90 -24.34
CA LEU A 383 4.65 -12.21 -23.67
C LEU A 383 3.79 -12.22 -22.39
N LEU A 384 3.45 -11.05 -21.85
CA LEU A 384 2.57 -10.91 -20.68
C LEU A 384 1.08 -10.90 -21.05
N VAL A 385 0.74 -10.78 -22.34
CA VAL A 385 -0.65 -10.69 -22.79
C VAL A 385 -1.44 -11.93 -22.34
N GLY A 386 -2.57 -11.69 -21.68
CA GLY A 386 -3.45 -12.73 -21.17
C GLY A 386 -3.00 -13.37 -19.85
N MET A 387 -1.80 -13.03 -19.34
CA MET A 387 -1.34 -13.46 -18.02
C MET A 387 -1.91 -12.54 -16.93
N LYS A 388 -2.33 -13.14 -15.83
CA LYS A 388 -2.97 -12.48 -14.67
C LYS A 388 -2.39 -13.02 -13.38
N ASP A 389 -2.62 -12.30 -12.28
CA ASP A 389 -2.31 -12.76 -10.93
C ASP A 389 -0.84 -13.20 -10.81
N PHE A 390 0.10 -12.28 -11.05
CA PHE A 390 1.50 -12.58 -10.73
C PHE A 390 1.67 -12.60 -9.22
N ILE A 391 2.22 -13.68 -8.67
CA ILE A 391 2.18 -13.92 -7.21
C ILE A 391 3.52 -14.24 -6.57
N ASP A 392 4.52 -14.67 -7.33
CA ASP A 392 5.87 -14.92 -6.80
C ASP A 392 6.94 -14.39 -7.75
N VAL A 393 8.08 -14.01 -7.18
CA VAL A 393 9.25 -13.52 -7.90
C VAL A 393 10.54 -14.04 -7.25
N ARG A 394 11.42 -14.60 -8.08
CA ARG A 394 12.72 -15.15 -7.66
C ARG A 394 13.83 -14.72 -8.62
N LYS A 395 15.01 -14.46 -8.08
CA LYS A 395 16.22 -14.23 -8.88
C LYS A 395 17.02 -15.54 -8.95
N HIS A 396 17.60 -15.80 -10.11
CA HIS A 396 18.52 -16.91 -10.27
C HIS A 396 19.81 -16.68 -9.44
N PRO A 397 20.28 -17.65 -8.64
CA PRO A 397 21.39 -17.44 -7.71
C PRO A 397 22.72 -17.11 -8.41
N TYR A 398 22.94 -17.66 -9.60
CA TYR A 398 24.20 -17.53 -10.36
C TYR A 398 24.12 -16.67 -11.63
N ALA A 399 22.93 -16.18 -11.99
CA ALA A 399 22.70 -15.50 -13.26
C ALA A 399 21.88 -14.24 -13.03
N ASN A 400 22.06 -13.22 -13.87
CA ASN A 400 21.30 -11.98 -13.77
C ASN A 400 19.91 -12.11 -14.41
N GLU A 401 19.15 -13.10 -13.95
CA GLU A 401 17.83 -13.45 -14.46
C GLU A 401 16.81 -13.45 -13.32
N VAL A 402 15.60 -12.98 -13.63
CA VAL A 402 14.47 -12.95 -12.69
C VAL A 402 13.33 -13.77 -13.28
N TYR A 403 12.66 -14.54 -12.44
CA TYR A 403 11.53 -15.37 -12.81
C TYR A 403 10.31 -14.90 -12.02
N VAL A 404 9.17 -14.72 -12.70
CA VAL A 404 7.92 -14.28 -12.06
C VAL A 404 6.82 -15.28 -12.41
N SER A 405 6.14 -15.82 -11.40
CA SER A 405 5.05 -16.78 -11.58
C SER A 405 3.71 -16.05 -11.69
N SER A 406 2.82 -16.61 -12.50
CA SER A 406 1.44 -16.15 -12.69
C SER A 406 0.48 -17.28 -12.34
N PHE A 407 -0.43 -17.02 -11.40
CA PHE A 407 -1.49 -17.92 -10.98
C PHE A 407 -2.65 -17.94 -11.99
N GLY A 408 -2.32 -18.26 -13.23
CA GLY A 408 -3.25 -18.26 -14.37
C GLY A 408 -2.57 -18.32 -15.73
N GLY A 409 -1.25 -18.07 -15.81
CA GLY A 409 -0.54 -17.90 -17.07
C GLY A 409 0.83 -18.57 -17.20
N GLY A 410 1.33 -19.24 -16.15
CA GLY A 410 2.66 -19.86 -16.14
C GLY A 410 3.75 -18.93 -15.61
N ILE A 411 4.98 -19.08 -16.11
CA ILE A 411 6.14 -18.35 -15.58
C ILE A 411 6.76 -17.50 -16.67
N VAL A 412 7.20 -16.29 -16.34
CA VAL A 412 8.03 -15.48 -17.24
C VAL A 412 9.45 -15.35 -16.72
N GLN A 413 10.40 -15.39 -17.65
CA GLN A 413 11.81 -15.14 -17.40
C GLN A 413 12.17 -13.77 -17.95
N LEU A 414 12.89 -13.01 -17.13
CA LEU A 414 13.43 -11.71 -17.45
C LEU A 414 14.94 -11.76 -17.48
N ALA A 415 15.52 -11.14 -18.50
CA ALA A 415 16.95 -10.85 -18.58
C ALA A 415 17.10 -9.35 -18.81
N ASN A 416 17.89 -8.68 -17.98
CA ASN A 416 18.11 -7.22 -18.05
C ASN A 416 16.79 -6.41 -18.13
N ASN A 417 15.81 -6.74 -17.28
CA ASN A 417 14.48 -6.11 -17.21
C ASN A 417 13.57 -6.29 -18.44
N VAL A 418 13.93 -7.16 -19.39
CA VAL A 418 13.08 -7.48 -20.53
C VAL A 418 12.52 -8.88 -20.35
N VAL A 419 11.20 -9.04 -20.57
CA VAL A 419 10.57 -10.37 -20.59
C VAL A 419 11.03 -11.10 -21.86
N VAL A 420 11.89 -12.11 -21.69
CA VAL A 420 12.53 -12.82 -22.81
C VAL A 420 11.88 -14.16 -23.12
N LYS A 421 11.21 -14.78 -22.14
CA LYS A 421 10.59 -16.10 -22.32
C LYS A 421 9.38 -16.28 -21.42
N LYS A 422 8.39 -17.00 -21.93
CA LYS A 422 7.25 -17.51 -21.18
C LYS A 422 7.33 -19.04 -21.16
N PHE A 423 7.16 -19.62 -19.98
CA PHE A 423 7.03 -21.05 -19.76
C PHE A 423 5.58 -21.40 -19.46
N ASP A 424 5.05 -22.30 -20.28
CA ASP A 424 3.71 -22.86 -20.15
C ASP A 424 3.74 -24.36 -20.47
N GLU A 425 2.59 -25.03 -20.51
CA GLU A 425 2.51 -26.48 -20.75
C GLU A 425 3.02 -26.92 -22.13
N THR A 426 3.25 -25.99 -23.06
CA THR A 426 3.75 -26.33 -24.41
C THR A 426 5.26 -26.49 -24.48
N ASN A 427 5.99 -25.93 -23.51
CA ASN A 427 7.46 -25.87 -23.53
C ASN A 427 8.12 -26.17 -22.17
N SER A 428 7.33 -26.64 -21.20
CA SER A 428 7.78 -27.02 -19.86
C SER A 428 7.01 -28.24 -19.36
N SER A 429 7.35 -28.72 -18.15
CA SER A 429 6.62 -29.81 -17.48
C SER A 429 5.39 -29.33 -16.70
N LEU A 430 5.08 -28.03 -16.75
CA LEU A 430 3.92 -27.43 -16.12
C LEU A 430 2.61 -27.96 -16.72
N GLN A 431 1.58 -28.03 -15.88
CA GLN A 431 0.28 -28.58 -16.24
C GLN A 431 -0.84 -27.58 -15.95
N ARG A 432 -1.84 -27.57 -16.83
CA ARG A 432 -3.10 -26.86 -16.59
C ARG A 432 -4.00 -27.65 -15.65
N LEU A 433 -4.77 -26.95 -14.84
CA LEU A 433 -5.77 -27.56 -13.99
C LEU A 433 -6.83 -28.27 -14.84
N SER A 434 -7.17 -29.51 -14.47
CA SER A 434 -8.25 -30.25 -15.11
C SER A 434 -9.59 -29.86 -14.48
N VAL A 435 -10.22 -28.82 -15.03
CA VAL A 435 -11.57 -28.38 -14.65
C VAL A 435 -12.63 -28.97 -15.58
N SER A 436 -13.87 -29.07 -15.08
CA SER A 436 -15.03 -29.56 -15.84
C SER A 436 -15.44 -28.63 -16.99
N ASP A 437 -15.14 -27.33 -16.87
CA ASP A 437 -15.30 -26.36 -17.94
C ASP A 437 -14.18 -26.51 -18.99
N THR A 438 -14.54 -26.77 -20.24
CA THR A 438 -13.58 -26.93 -21.33
C THR A 438 -13.10 -25.61 -21.92
N THR A 439 -13.70 -24.48 -21.54
CA THR A 439 -13.49 -23.15 -22.15
C THR A 439 -12.27 -22.43 -21.57
N TYR A 440 -11.97 -22.63 -20.29
CA TYR A 440 -10.82 -22.01 -19.62
C TYR A 440 -10.16 -23.00 -18.67
N LYS A 441 -8.92 -23.38 -18.98
CA LYS A 441 -8.09 -24.24 -18.14
C LYS A 441 -6.89 -23.43 -17.63
N PRO A 442 -6.93 -22.92 -16.40
CA PRO A 442 -5.87 -22.06 -15.92
C PRO A 442 -4.57 -22.84 -15.70
N LEU A 443 -3.44 -22.17 -15.94
CA LEU A 443 -2.12 -22.65 -15.55
C LEU A 443 -1.72 -21.98 -14.23
N LEU A 444 -1.96 -22.67 -13.12
CA LEU A 444 -1.80 -22.14 -11.77
C LEU A 444 -0.42 -22.48 -11.22
N THR A 445 0.57 -21.61 -11.47
CA THR A 445 1.91 -21.74 -10.87
C THR A 445 1.98 -20.92 -9.59
N GLY A 446 2.29 -21.60 -8.48
CA GLY A 446 2.34 -21.06 -7.13
C GLY A 446 3.71 -20.49 -6.78
N GLY A 447 4.25 -20.99 -5.67
CA GLY A 447 5.57 -20.65 -5.17
C GLY A 447 6.70 -21.21 -6.03
N MET A 448 7.79 -20.47 -6.07
CA MET A 448 9.03 -20.82 -6.73
C MET A 448 10.19 -20.67 -5.76
N ASP A 449 11.24 -21.46 -5.95
CA ASP A 449 12.54 -21.22 -5.34
C ASP A 449 13.67 -21.92 -6.10
N PHE A 450 14.91 -21.51 -5.86
CA PHE A 450 16.08 -22.15 -6.42
C PHE A 450 16.75 -23.08 -5.40
N ASP A 451 17.13 -24.28 -5.83
CA ASP A 451 18.02 -25.12 -5.03
C ASP A 451 19.49 -24.67 -5.16
N ASN A 452 20.39 -25.29 -4.38
CA ASN A 452 21.82 -24.95 -4.41
C ASN A 452 22.49 -25.28 -5.75
N PHE A 453 21.86 -26.08 -6.61
CA PHE A 453 22.35 -26.36 -7.97
C PHE A 453 21.88 -25.33 -9.00
N GLY A 454 21.03 -24.38 -8.61
CA GLY A 454 20.45 -23.38 -9.49
C GLY A 454 19.27 -23.90 -10.31
N ASN A 455 18.64 -25.01 -9.92
CA ASN A 455 17.41 -25.48 -10.53
C ASN A 455 16.22 -24.70 -9.98
N LEU A 456 15.33 -24.25 -10.86
CA LEU A 456 14.10 -23.55 -10.47
C LEU A 456 13.02 -24.59 -10.15
N TRP A 457 12.64 -24.69 -8.88
CA TRP A 457 11.53 -25.50 -8.38
C TRP A 457 10.26 -24.67 -8.34
N VAL A 458 9.13 -25.29 -8.68
CA VAL A 458 7.83 -24.64 -8.84
C VAL A 458 6.73 -25.53 -8.28
N SER A 459 5.86 -24.97 -7.46
CA SER A 459 4.58 -25.61 -7.14
C SER A 459 3.53 -25.32 -8.22
N ASN A 460 2.81 -26.34 -8.64
CA ASN A 460 1.77 -26.26 -9.66
C ASN A 460 0.46 -26.71 -9.03
N PHE A 461 -0.44 -25.76 -8.78
CA PHE A 461 -1.59 -25.97 -7.92
C PHE A 461 -2.61 -26.94 -8.53
N GLY A 462 -2.96 -27.98 -7.77
CA GLY A 462 -4.13 -28.85 -8.03
C GLY A 462 -3.95 -29.85 -9.18
N VAL A 463 -2.77 -29.95 -9.78
CA VAL A 463 -2.50 -30.86 -10.92
C VAL A 463 -1.95 -32.21 -10.48
N ASN A 464 -1.95 -33.20 -11.37
CA ASN A 464 -1.50 -34.56 -11.03
C ASN A 464 0.00 -34.66 -10.71
N LYS A 465 0.82 -33.76 -11.24
CA LYS A 465 2.25 -33.65 -10.93
C LYS A 465 2.55 -32.26 -10.37
N PRO A 466 2.22 -32.00 -9.10
CA PRO A 466 2.14 -30.65 -8.56
C PRO A 466 3.50 -30.03 -8.20
N ILE A 467 4.61 -30.75 -8.39
CA ILE A 467 5.97 -30.22 -8.27
C ILE A 467 6.63 -30.30 -9.65
N SER A 468 7.17 -29.18 -10.11
CA SER A 468 7.88 -29.05 -11.38
C SER A 468 9.26 -28.44 -11.14
N VAL A 469 10.25 -28.83 -11.94
CA VAL A 469 11.61 -28.29 -11.88
C VAL A 469 12.16 -28.01 -13.26
N LYS A 470 12.82 -26.86 -13.40
CA LYS A 470 13.69 -26.54 -14.55
C LYS A 470 15.14 -26.75 -14.16
N ALA A 471 15.74 -27.83 -14.64
CA ALA A 471 17.15 -28.15 -14.46
C ALA A 471 17.91 -27.87 -15.76
N GLY A 472 18.65 -26.76 -15.79
CA GLY A 472 19.22 -26.22 -17.03
C GLY A 472 18.11 -25.87 -18.03
N ASN A 473 18.06 -26.57 -19.17
CA ASN A 473 17.02 -26.41 -20.20
C ASN A 473 15.91 -27.47 -20.12
N ASN A 474 16.10 -28.51 -19.30
CA ASN A 474 15.15 -29.60 -19.18
C ASN A 474 14.12 -29.32 -18.09
N TRP A 475 12.94 -29.86 -18.29
CA TRP A 475 11.85 -29.77 -17.33
C TRP A 475 11.40 -31.15 -16.89
N TYR A 476 11.22 -31.32 -15.58
CA TYR A 476 10.72 -32.55 -14.97
C TYR A 476 9.53 -32.21 -14.06
N SER A 477 8.63 -33.16 -13.83
CA SER A 477 7.52 -33.00 -12.89
C SER A 477 7.16 -34.31 -12.20
N PHE A 478 6.75 -34.20 -10.94
CA PHE A 478 6.69 -35.30 -9.99
C PHE A 478 5.28 -35.46 -9.43
N ASN A 479 4.84 -36.72 -9.34
CA ASN A 479 3.61 -37.07 -8.64
C ASN A 479 3.95 -37.34 -7.18
N ILE A 480 3.18 -36.75 -6.27
CA ILE A 480 3.43 -36.83 -4.82
C ILE A 480 2.57 -37.92 -4.13
N GLY A 481 1.91 -38.76 -4.92
CA GLY A 481 1.01 -39.81 -4.44
C GLY A 481 -0.11 -39.28 -3.55
N THR A 482 -0.44 -40.05 -2.51
CA THR A 482 -1.40 -39.65 -1.47
C THR A 482 -0.73 -38.97 -0.27
N ILE A 483 0.59 -38.78 -0.30
CA ILE A 483 1.42 -38.40 0.85
C ILE A 483 1.00 -37.04 1.42
N ALA A 484 0.77 -36.05 0.54
CA ALA A 484 0.38 -34.71 0.95
C ALA A 484 -1.12 -34.56 1.23
N GLY A 485 -1.92 -35.62 1.10
CA GLY A 485 -3.38 -35.58 1.26
C GLY A 485 -4.12 -34.76 0.19
N GLY A 486 -3.44 -34.32 -0.87
CA GLY A 486 -3.98 -33.66 -2.06
C GLY A 486 -2.89 -32.94 -2.85
N ASN A 487 -3.27 -32.36 -4.00
CA ASN A 487 -2.33 -31.76 -4.94
C ASN A 487 -2.35 -30.22 -4.92
N GLU A 488 -3.11 -29.62 -4.01
CA GLU A 488 -3.14 -28.18 -3.79
C GLU A 488 -1.88 -27.76 -3.02
N LEU A 489 -0.81 -27.45 -3.76
CA LEU A 489 0.46 -26.98 -3.21
C LEU A 489 0.58 -25.46 -3.30
N GLY A 490 1.15 -24.87 -2.26
CA GLY A 490 1.29 -23.43 -2.08
C GLY A 490 2.73 -22.92 -2.24
N TRP A 491 3.17 -22.05 -1.33
CA TRP A 491 4.54 -21.53 -1.33
C TRP A 491 5.58 -22.64 -1.22
N LEU A 492 6.75 -22.39 -1.82
CA LEU A 492 7.87 -23.31 -1.90
C LEU A 492 9.13 -22.59 -1.41
N THR A 493 9.92 -23.26 -0.57
CA THR A 493 11.22 -22.78 -0.08
C THR A 493 12.23 -23.92 -0.10
N CYS A 494 13.44 -23.66 -0.60
CA CYS A 494 14.55 -24.59 -0.59
C CYS A 494 15.46 -24.33 0.61
N ASP A 495 15.86 -25.38 1.34
CA ASP A 495 16.85 -25.28 2.41
C ASP A 495 18.29 -25.58 1.94
N ASP A 496 19.26 -25.48 2.86
CA ASP A 496 20.68 -25.73 2.56
C ASP A 496 21.01 -27.20 2.22
N TYR A 497 20.07 -28.13 2.47
CA TYR A 497 20.19 -29.55 2.16
C TYR A 497 19.43 -29.94 0.89
N ASN A 498 18.97 -28.95 0.11
CA ASN A 498 18.14 -29.11 -1.08
C ASN A 498 16.77 -29.78 -0.83
N ASN A 499 16.27 -29.76 0.41
CA ASN A 499 14.88 -30.13 0.65
C ASN A 499 13.97 -29.00 0.18
N LYS A 500 12.88 -29.36 -0.51
CA LYS A 500 11.81 -28.47 -0.94
C LYS A 500 10.72 -28.50 0.11
N TRP A 501 10.56 -27.40 0.82
CA TRP A 501 9.49 -27.15 1.79
C TRP A 501 8.30 -26.55 1.05
N VAL A 502 7.26 -27.35 0.83
CA VAL A 502 6.10 -26.94 0.05
C VAL A 502 4.86 -26.95 0.93
N LEU A 503 4.16 -25.82 1.03
CA LEU A 503 2.90 -25.74 1.78
C LEU A 503 1.87 -26.70 1.17
N SER A 504 1.38 -27.66 1.95
CA SER A 504 0.23 -28.47 1.56
C SER A 504 -1.04 -27.83 2.09
N LEU A 505 -1.87 -27.34 1.16
CA LEU A 505 -3.01 -26.50 1.48
C LEU A 505 -4.18 -27.34 2.01
N ARG A 506 -5.20 -26.65 2.55
CA ARG A 506 -6.40 -27.25 3.16
C ARG A 506 -6.11 -28.00 4.47
N ASP A 507 -5.35 -27.35 5.36
CA ASP A 507 -5.04 -27.84 6.72
C ASP A 507 -4.22 -29.14 6.77
N LYS A 508 -3.23 -29.26 5.88
CA LYS A 508 -2.43 -30.49 5.72
C LYS A 508 -0.96 -30.37 6.16
N GLY A 509 -0.47 -29.18 6.46
CA GLY A 509 0.89 -28.94 6.93
C GLY A 509 1.88 -28.65 5.80
N VAL A 510 3.13 -29.11 5.95
CA VAL A 510 4.21 -28.88 4.98
C VAL A 510 4.68 -30.20 4.39
N LEU A 511 4.70 -30.29 3.06
CA LEU A 511 5.36 -31.37 2.33
C LEU A 511 6.85 -31.05 2.19
N ILE A 512 7.70 -31.95 2.66
CA ILE A 512 9.13 -31.93 2.42
C ILE A 512 9.45 -32.92 1.31
N TYR A 513 10.08 -32.44 0.25
CA TYR A 513 10.48 -33.24 -0.90
C TYR A 513 11.98 -33.11 -1.17
N ASN A 514 12.68 -34.23 -1.34
CA ASN A 514 14.08 -34.25 -1.75
C ASN A 514 14.22 -35.19 -2.95
N ASP A 515 14.82 -34.68 -4.03
CA ASP A 515 15.08 -35.40 -5.28
C ASP A 515 16.45 -36.09 -5.29
N ASN A 516 17.16 -36.10 -4.16
CA ASN A 516 18.53 -36.59 -4.01
C ASN A 516 19.53 -36.01 -5.03
N GLY A 517 19.25 -34.80 -5.56
CA GLY A 517 20.04 -34.15 -6.59
C GLY A 517 19.93 -34.81 -7.97
N THR A 518 18.93 -35.67 -8.20
CA THR A 518 18.72 -36.43 -9.43
C THR A 518 17.35 -36.12 -10.05
N PRO A 519 17.05 -34.88 -10.49
CA PRO A 519 15.70 -34.49 -10.94
C PRO A 519 15.17 -35.27 -12.16
N ALA A 520 16.02 -36.01 -12.87
CA ALA A 520 15.64 -36.91 -13.97
C ALA A 520 15.24 -38.33 -13.50
N ASN A 521 15.50 -38.70 -12.24
CA ASN A 521 15.24 -40.01 -11.64
C ASN A 521 14.39 -39.83 -10.38
N SER A 522 13.15 -40.33 -10.40
CA SER A 522 12.26 -40.24 -9.23
C SER A 522 12.28 -41.49 -8.34
N ALA A 523 13.14 -42.46 -8.63
CA ALA A 523 13.17 -43.74 -7.90
C ALA A 523 13.80 -43.62 -6.51
N ASP A 524 14.66 -42.62 -6.31
CA ASP A 524 15.35 -42.32 -5.05
C ASP A 524 14.73 -41.14 -4.29
N ASP A 525 13.69 -40.50 -4.83
CA ASP A 525 13.00 -39.38 -4.20
C ASP A 525 12.50 -39.70 -2.79
N GLN A 526 12.61 -38.72 -1.89
CA GLN A 526 12.13 -38.80 -0.51
C GLN A 526 11.03 -37.78 -0.24
N PHE A 527 10.03 -38.20 0.53
CA PHE A 527 8.89 -37.36 0.92
C PHE A 527 8.61 -37.49 2.41
N LYS A 528 8.30 -36.37 3.08
CA LYS A 528 7.89 -36.32 4.48
C LYS A 528 6.82 -35.25 4.67
N MET A 529 5.82 -35.52 5.50
CA MET A 529 4.86 -34.51 5.93
C MET A 529 5.21 -34.01 7.31
N LEU A 530 5.23 -32.68 7.45
CA LEU A 530 5.24 -31.99 8.74
C LEU A 530 3.84 -31.52 9.11
N THR A 531 3.36 -31.88 10.29
CA THR A 531 2.03 -31.59 10.83
C THR A 531 2.14 -31.14 12.28
N LYS A 532 1.01 -30.83 12.91
CA LYS A 532 0.90 -30.47 14.33
C LYS A 532 1.11 -31.63 15.30
N GLU A 533 1.22 -32.86 14.81
CA GLU A 533 1.36 -34.04 15.65
C GLU A 533 2.82 -34.19 16.13
N VAL A 534 2.99 -34.68 17.35
CA VAL A 534 4.31 -34.97 17.94
C VAL A 534 5.01 -36.08 17.15
N GLY A 535 6.31 -35.92 16.89
CA GLY A 535 7.10 -36.81 16.04
C GLY A 535 6.77 -36.67 14.54
N ALA A 536 5.96 -35.68 14.18
CA ALA A 536 5.63 -35.32 12.81
C ALA A 536 5.84 -33.83 12.56
N GLY A 537 6.64 -33.13 13.37
CA GLY A 537 6.96 -31.72 13.21
C GLY A 537 6.45 -30.84 14.34
N GLU A 538 5.47 -31.28 15.13
CA GLU A 538 4.89 -30.54 16.27
C GLU A 538 4.56 -29.06 15.94
N LEU A 539 4.04 -28.84 14.73
CA LEU A 539 3.69 -27.49 14.27
C LEU A 539 2.54 -26.90 15.13
N PRO A 540 2.47 -25.57 15.32
CA PRO A 540 1.35 -24.95 16.06
C PRO A 540 -0.01 -25.19 15.40
N SER A 541 -0.02 -25.40 14.08
CA SER A 541 -1.19 -25.71 13.26
C SER A 541 -0.77 -26.34 11.93
N ASN A 542 -1.66 -27.14 11.32
CA ASN A 542 -1.47 -27.66 9.96
C ASN A 542 -1.76 -26.59 8.88
N THR A 543 -2.39 -25.48 9.24
CA THR A 543 -2.58 -24.34 8.35
C THR A 543 -1.34 -23.45 8.42
N VAL A 544 -0.36 -23.79 7.59
CA VAL A 544 0.93 -23.08 7.45
C VAL A 544 0.81 -22.03 6.34
N LEU A 545 1.30 -20.82 6.62
CA LEU A 545 1.14 -19.65 5.74
C LEU A 545 2.47 -19.18 5.14
N CYS A 546 3.58 -19.37 5.84
CA CYS A 546 4.91 -19.05 5.34
C CYS A 546 5.98 -19.95 5.97
N VAL A 547 7.06 -20.15 5.22
CA VAL A 547 8.29 -20.80 5.66
C VAL A 547 9.44 -19.90 5.22
N SER A 548 10.39 -19.64 6.11
CA SER A 548 11.56 -18.81 5.83
C SER A 548 12.80 -19.46 6.42
N LYS A 549 13.88 -19.53 5.64
CA LYS A 549 15.19 -20.00 6.11
C LYS A 549 15.96 -18.81 6.68
N ASP A 550 16.55 -18.98 7.86
CA ASP A 550 17.42 -17.96 8.43
C ASP A 550 18.91 -18.16 8.08
N LEU A 551 19.77 -17.21 8.45
CA LEU A 551 21.20 -17.25 8.13
C LEU A 551 21.99 -18.34 8.89
N ARG A 552 21.33 -19.06 9.82
CA ARG A 552 21.89 -20.23 10.52
C ARG A 552 21.37 -21.55 9.92
N GLY A 553 20.52 -21.49 8.90
CA GLY A 553 19.88 -22.66 8.29
C GLY A 553 18.69 -23.18 9.09
N GLU A 554 18.19 -22.45 10.09
CA GLU A 554 16.97 -22.81 10.80
C GLU A 554 15.74 -22.44 9.94
N MET A 555 14.71 -23.28 9.98
CA MET A 555 13.47 -23.05 9.25
C MET A 555 12.43 -22.44 10.20
N TRP A 556 12.04 -21.20 9.90
CA TRP A 556 11.01 -20.45 10.62
C TRP A 556 9.67 -20.66 9.93
N ILE A 557 8.70 -21.20 10.66
CA ILE A 557 7.43 -21.69 10.13
C ILE A 557 6.29 -20.88 10.76
N GLY A 558 5.66 -20.05 9.94
CA GLY A 558 4.50 -19.25 10.33
C GLY A 558 3.19 -19.98 10.03
N THR A 559 2.32 -20.08 11.03
CA THR A 559 1.00 -20.72 10.92
C THR A 559 -0.12 -19.74 11.26
N ASN A 560 -1.37 -20.17 11.07
CA ASN A 560 -2.52 -19.42 11.55
C ASN A 560 -2.70 -19.44 13.09
N GLN A 561 -1.86 -20.15 13.84
CA GLN A 561 -1.91 -20.26 15.31
C GLN A 561 -0.54 -20.02 15.98
N GLY A 562 0.35 -19.33 15.29
CA GLY A 562 1.64 -18.89 15.82
C GLY A 562 2.83 -19.39 15.02
N LEU A 563 4.00 -19.21 15.63
CA LEU A 563 5.31 -19.45 15.04
C LEU A 563 5.96 -20.71 15.62
N ALA A 564 6.71 -21.43 14.78
CA ALA A 564 7.63 -22.48 15.20
C ALA A 564 8.96 -22.44 14.44
N ILE A 565 9.99 -23.04 15.03
CA ILE A 565 11.35 -23.08 14.49
C ILE A 565 11.81 -24.53 14.43
N LEU A 566 12.23 -24.98 13.25
CA LEU A 566 12.89 -26.27 13.07
C LEU A 566 14.38 -26.03 12.88
N SER A 567 15.18 -26.42 13.86
CA SER A 567 16.60 -26.04 13.94
C SER A 567 17.54 -26.87 13.05
N ASN A 568 17.17 -28.09 12.67
CA ASN A 568 18.03 -28.95 11.85
C ASN A 568 17.25 -29.64 10.72
N PRO A 569 17.05 -28.94 9.58
CA PRO A 569 16.32 -29.51 8.46
C PRO A 569 17.01 -30.74 7.82
N GLY A 570 18.33 -30.90 7.97
CA GLY A 570 19.08 -32.04 7.43
C GLY A 570 18.75 -33.39 8.07
N LEU A 571 18.03 -33.40 9.19
CA LEU A 571 17.65 -34.64 9.91
C LEU A 571 16.23 -35.14 9.58
N ILE A 572 15.47 -34.43 8.76
CA ILE A 572 14.04 -34.72 8.50
C ILE A 572 13.80 -36.15 7.99
N PHE A 573 14.74 -36.70 7.23
CA PHE A 573 14.66 -38.07 6.69
C PHE A 573 15.39 -39.13 7.54
N ASN A 574 16.03 -38.73 8.65
CA ASN A 574 16.81 -39.59 9.53
C ASN A 574 16.12 -39.84 10.89
N THR A 575 14.85 -40.25 10.84
CA THR A 575 13.92 -40.27 11.99
C THR A 575 14.25 -41.30 13.08
N ASP A 576 15.09 -42.28 12.79
CA ASP A 576 15.42 -43.36 13.74
C ASP A 576 16.44 -42.92 14.81
N LYS A 577 16.97 -41.69 14.72
CA LYS A 577 18.11 -41.25 15.53
C LYS A 577 17.83 -40.00 16.36
N GLU A 578 17.03 -39.05 15.88
CA GLU A 578 16.81 -37.76 16.57
C GLU A 578 15.41 -37.19 16.32
N ASN A 579 14.94 -36.36 17.26
CA ASN A 579 13.69 -35.62 17.13
C ASN A 579 13.87 -34.44 16.16
N PHE A 580 12.98 -34.31 15.18
CA PHE A 580 12.94 -33.22 14.20
C PHE A 580 11.74 -32.28 14.41
N ASP A 581 11.00 -32.44 15.51
CA ASP A 581 9.89 -31.55 15.87
C ASP A 581 10.36 -30.11 16.02
N ALA A 582 9.52 -29.19 15.55
CA ALA A 582 9.77 -27.76 15.65
C ALA A 582 9.48 -27.28 17.08
N ARG A 583 10.20 -26.25 17.52
CA ARG A 583 10.01 -25.61 18.82
C ARG A 583 9.25 -24.30 18.70
N GLN A 584 8.40 -24.00 19.67
CA GLN A 584 7.83 -22.66 19.85
C GLN A 584 8.71 -21.81 20.78
N ILE A 585 8.73 -20.49 20.55
CA ILE A 585 9.45 -19.56 21.42
C ILE A 585 8.59 -19.27 22.66
N ILE A 586 9.17 -19.42 23.85
CA ILE A 586 8.55 -19.09 25.13
C ILE A 586 9.21 -17.82 25.66
N ILE A 587 8.41 -16.78 25.91
CA ILE A 587 8.86 -15.50 26.48
C ILE A 587 8.24 -15.28 27.86
N LYS A 588 8.88 -14.41 28.64
CA LYS A 588 8.37 -14.00 29.96
C LYS A 588 7.59 -12.69 29.83
N VAL A 589 6.33 -12.71 30.23
CA VAL A 589 5.44 -11.54 30.27
C VAL A 589 5.04 -11.28 31.73
N GLY A 590 5.64 -10.25 32.33
CA GLY A 590 5.49 -9.98 33.76
C GLY A 590 6.02 -11.15 34.61
N THR A 591 5.12 -11.85 35.31
CA THR A 591 5.44 -13.05 36.11
C THR A 591 5.16 -14.37 35.41
N ASN A 592 4.51 -14.34 34.23
CA ASN A 592 4.07 -15.54 33.51
C ASN A 592 5.00 -15.86 32.33
N TYR A 593 4.96 -17.11 31.88
CA TYR A 593 5.59 -17.55 30.64
C TYR A 593 4.50 -17.83 29.62
N GLU A 594 4.67 -17.30 28.42
CA GLU A 594 3.71 -17.40 27.34
C GLU A 594 4.43 -17.75 26.04
N ILE A 595 3.73 -18.41 25.12
CA ILE A 595 4.23 -18.66 23.78
C ILE A 595 4.21 -17.33 23.02
N PHE A 596 5.36 -16.91 22.52
CA PHE A 596 5.47 -15.71 21.72
C PHE A 596 4.62 -15.83 20.45
N LEU A 597 3.75 -14.86 20.22
CA LEU A 597 2.76 -14.88 19.13
C LEU A 597 1.90 -16.16 19.13
N GLY A 598 1.68 -16.77 20.30
CA GLY A 598 0.80 -17.92 20.44
C GLY A 598 -0.63 -17.56 20.06
N LYS A 599 -1.20 -18.29 19.10
CA LYS A 599 -2.51 -18.03 18.46
C LYS A 599 -2.57 -16.83 17.50
N GLU A 600 -1.48 -16.11 17.30
CA GLU A 600 -1.42 -15.06 16.29
C GLU A 600 -1.21 -15.68 14.90
N GLN A 601 -1.89 -15.15 13.89
CA GLN A 601 -1.65 -15.57 12.51
C GLN A 601 -0.36 -14.94 11.98
N ILE A 602 0.53 -15.77 11.44
CA ILE A 602 1.82 -15.34 10.90
C ILE A 602 1.75 -15.31 9.37
N ASN A 603 1.52 -14.13 8.79
CA ASN A 603 1.34 -13.96 7.35
C ASN A 603 2.66 -14.14 6.58
N CYS A 604 3.73 -13.49 7.04
CA CYS A 604 5.04 -13.56 6.41
C CYS A 604 6.16 -13.42 7.44
N ILE A 605 7.34 -13.95 7.08
CA ILE A 605 8.58 -13.83 7.84
C ILE A 605 9.69 -13.48 6.84
N LYS A 606 10.44 -12.42 7.12
CA LYS A 606 11.67 -12.07 6.40
C LYS A 606 12.83 -11.91 7.36
N VAL A 607 13.99 -12.37 6.92
CA VAL A 607 15.23 -12.36 7.70
C VAL A 607 16.08 -11.21 7.20
N ASP A 608 16.52 -10.33 8.11
CA ASP A 608 17.42 -9.23 7.73
C ASP A 608 18.90 -9.67 7.75
N PRO A 609 19.83 -8.85 7.23
CA PRO A 609 21.26 -9.18 7.21
C PRO A 609 21.91 -9.41 8.58
N SER A 610 21.24 -9.08 9.68
CA SER A 610 21.69 -9.37 11.05
C SER A 610 21.08 -10.65 11.63
N ASN A 611 20.43 -11.45 10.79
CA ASN A 611 19.65 -12.63 11.14
C ASN A 611 18.43 -12.36 12.03
N ARG A 612 18.00 -11.09 12.16
CA ARG A 612 16.78 -10.73 12.91
C ARG A 612 15.56 -11.02 12.06
N LYS A 613 14.41 -11.22 12.70
CA LYS A 613 13.19 -11.64 12.00
C LYS A 613 12.18 -10.51 12.00
N TRP A 614 11.80 -10.09 10.80
CA TRP A 614 10.65 -9.25 10.54
C TRP A 614 9.43 -10.15 10.28
N ILE A 615 8.38 -9.98 11.08
CA ILE A 615 7.20 -10.84 11.07
C ILE A 615 5.96 -9.99 10.82
N GLY A 616 5.23 -10.28 9.74
CA GLY A 616 3.95 -9.65 9.42
C GLY A 616 2.77 -10.46 9.96
N THR A 617 1.81 -9.77 10.56
CA THR A 617 0.62 -10.37 11.18
C THR A 617 -0.62 -9.55 10.86
N PRO A 618 -1.85 -10.04 11.10
CA PRO A 618 -3.06 -9.22 11.10
C PRO A 618 -3.06 -8.07 12.11
N ASN A 619 -2.20 -8.15 13.13
CA ASN A 619 -2.10 -7.20 14.24
C ASN A 619 -0.83 -6.33 14.21
N GLY A 620 -0.20 -6.18 13.05
CA GLY A 620 0.96 -5.31 12.84
C GLY A 620 2.21 -6.06 12.38
N ALA A 621 3.34 -5.36 12.43
CA ALA A 621 4.65 -5.92 12.13
C ALA A 621 5.54 -5.99 13.38
N TRP A 622 6.34 -7.05 13.48
CA TRP A 622 7.25 -7.29 14.60
C TRP A 622 8.67 -7.43 14.08
N LEU A 623 9.64 -6.85 14.79
CA LEU A 623 11.05 -7.15 14.63
C LEU A 623 11.53 -7.85 15.90
N VAL A 624 12.10 -9.04 15.76
CA VAL A 624 12.66 -9.83 16.88
C VAL A 624 14.14 -10.14 16.68
N SER A 625 14.83 -10.41 17.78
CA SER A 625 16.25 -10.81 17.80
C SER A 625 16.53 -12.03 16.93
N ASP A 626 17.81 -12.29 16.69
CA ASP A 626 18.26 -13.41 15.86
C ASP A 626 17.84 -14.79 16.41
N ASP A 627 17.69 -14.92 17.73
CA ASP A 627 17.16 -16.11 18.39
C ASP A 627 15.62 -16.11 18.57
N GLY A 628 14.98 -14.97 18.29
CA GLY A 628 13.54 -14.73 18.43
C GLY A 628 13.03 -14.48 19.85
N TYR A 629 13.88 -14.50 20.88
CA TYR A 629 13.44 -14.38 22.28
C TYR A 629 13.20 -12.93 22.72
N THR A 630 13.67 -11.93 21.96
CA THR A 630 13.53 -10.51 22.29
C THR A 630 12.76 -9.78 21.20
N VAL A 631 11.66 -9.12 21.59
CA VAL A 631 10.96 -8.18 20.71
C VAL A 631 11.72 -6.85 20.71
N ILE A 632 12.20 -6.44 19.53
CA ILE A 632 12.97 -5.22 19.32
C ILE A 632 12.05 -4.06 18.96
N LYS A 633 11.12 -4.27 18.02
CA LYS A 633 10.12 -3.28 17.60
C LYS A 633 8.77 -3.95 17.32
N ASN A 634 7.70 -3.20 17.55
CA ASN A 634 6.34 -3.53 17.11
C ASN A 634 5.70 -2.30 16.47
N PHE A 635 5.16 -2.47 15.27
CA PHE A 635 4.49 -1.42 14.51
C PHE A 635 3.02 -1.77 14.29
N THR A 636 2.16 -0.85 14.69
CA THR A 636 0.71 -0.87 14.48
C THR A 636 0.26 0.49 13.95
N THR A 637 -0.96 0.56 13.43
CA THR A 637 -1.58 1.82 13.01
C THR A 637 -1.76 2.82 14.16
N ALA A 638 -1.73 2.35 15.41
CA ALA A 638 -1.91 3.16 16.62
C ALA A 638 -0.61 3.81 17.14
N ASN A 639 0.55 3.18 16.88
CA ASN A 639 1.85 3.68 17.33
C ASN A 639 2.79 4.08 16.19
N SER A 640 2.35 3.96 14.93
CA SER A 640 3.16 4.25 13.76
C SER A 640 2.32 4.68 12.55
N PRO A 641 2.95 5.25 11.50
CA PRO A 641 2.29 5.57 10.22
C PRO A 641 1.85 4.36 9.39
N LEU A 642 2.02 3.12 9.87
CA LEU A 642 1.59 1.90 9.18
C LEU A 642 0.16 2.07 8.62
N LEU A 643 -0.04 1.64 7.38
CA LEU A 643 -1.28 1.90 6.63
C LEU A 643 -2.44 1.02 7.12
N SER A 644 -2.18 -0.26 7.38
CA SER A 644 -3.10 -1.21 8.01
C SER A 644 -2.35 -2.11 8.98
N ASN A 645 -3.01 -2.58 10.03
CA ASN A 645 -2.42 -3.59 10.93
C ASN A 645 -2.24 -4.92 10.21
N ASN A 646 -3.05 -5.22 9.20
CA ASN A 646 -2.89 -6.45 8.44
C ASN A 646 -1.70 -6.34 7.47
N VAL A 647 -0.55 -6.83 7.91
CA VAL A 647 0.72 -6.88 7.15
C VAL A 647 0.83 -8.24 6.48
N MET A 648 0.72 -8.26 5.15
CA MET A 648 0.65 -9.48 4.36
C MET A 648 2.01 -9.93 3.84
N GLU A 649 2.89 -8.99 3.48
CA GLU A 649 4.23 -9.27 2.94
C GLU A 649 5.22 -8.23 3.48
N ILE A 650 6.47 -8.64 3.62
CA ILE A 650 7.60 -7.75 3.96
C ILE A 650 8.67 -7.90 2.87
N GLY A 651 9.29 -6.80 2.47
CA GLY A 651 10.50 -6.81 1.63
C GLY A 651 11.61 -6.04 2.34
N ILE A 652 12.88 -6.41 2.15
CA ILE A 652 14.00 -5.72 2.78
C ILE A 652 15.01 -5.36 1.70
N ASP A 653 15.31 -4.07 1.56
CA ASP A 653 16.52 -3.65 0.87
C ASP A 653 17.70 -3.91 1.81
N GLU A 654 18.39 -5.03 1.59
CA GLU A 654 19.52 -5.42 2.40
C GLU A 654 20.68 -4.43 2.31
N HIS A 655 20.79 -3.60 1.27
CA HIS A 655 21.91 -2.68 1.11
C HIS A 655 21.71 -1.41 1.94
N THR A 656 20.48 -0.91 1.99
CA THR A 656 20.14 0.34 2.69
C THR A 656 19.52 0.15 4.06
N GLY A 657 18.92 -1.02 4.31
CA GLY A 657 18.10 -1.32 5.47
C GLY A 657 16.65 -0.83 5.39
N GLU A 658 16.18 -0.39 4.21
CA GLU A 658 14.78 -0.01 4.01
C GLU A 658 13.88 -1.26 4.02
N VAL A 659 12.93 -1.30 4.94
CA VAL A 659 11.98 -2.40 5.11
C VAL A 659 10.62 -1.98 4.58
N PHE A 660 10.12 -2.69 3.58
CA PHE A 660 8.84 -2.47 2.93
C PHE A 660 7.77 -3.37 3.54
N PHE A 661 6.61 -2.81 3.86
CA PHE A 661 5.43 -3.51 4.35
C PHE A 661 4.33 -3.47 3.29
N GLY A 662 3.97 -4.62 2.74
CA GLY A 662 2.77 -4.82 1.94
C GLY A 662 1.56 -5.00 2.86
N THR A 663 0.64 -4.05 2.85
CA THR A 663 -0.57 -4.07 3.67
C THR A 663 -1.82 -4.09 2.80
N GLU A 664 -2.98 -4.39 3.39
CA GLU A 664 -4.29 -4.29 2.70
C GLU A 664 -4.61 -2.89 2.12
N LYS A 665 -3.90 -1.85 2.56
CA LYS A 665 -4.05 -0.47 2.06
C LYS A 665 -2.91 -0.03 1.13
N GLY A 666 -2.00 -0.94 0.76
CA GLY A 666 -0.86 -0.68 -0.12
C GLY A 666 0.49 -0.76 0.62
N ILE A 667 1.53 -0.24 -0.03
CA ILE A 667 2.92 -0.37 0.44
C ILE A 667 3.36 0.87 1.21
N ILE A 668 4.03 0.65 2.34
CA ILE A 668 4.75 1.66 3.09
C ILE A 668 6.10 1.10 3.53
N SER A 669 7.16 1.89 3.55
CA SER A 669 8.48 1.48 4.00
C SER A 669 8.93 2.23 5.26
N TYR A 670 9.84 1.60 6.00
CA TYR A 670 10.50 2.10 7.19
C TYR A 670 12.00 1.96 7.01
N MET A 671 12.74 3.02 7.31
CA MET A 671 14.21 2.98 7.26
C MET A 671 14.76 2.32 8.53
N GLY A 672 15.12 1.04 8.42
CA GLY A 672 15.65 0.23 9.52
C GLY A 672 17.12 0.51 9.85
N ASP A 673 17.62 -0.28 10.79
CA ASP A 673 18.94 -0.16 11.41
C ASP A 673 19.86 -1.37 11.14
N ALA A 674 19.57 -2.15 10.08
CA ALA A 674 20.39 -3.27 9.64
C ALA A 674 20.60 -3.20 8.13
N SER A 675 21.83 -3.46 7.69
CA SER A 675 22.18 -3.58 6.28
C SER A 675 23.21 -4.71 6.10
N ALA A 676 23.43 -5.18 4.89
CA ALA A 676 24.50 -6.08 4.54
C ALA A 676 25.84 -5.41 4.87
N GLY A 677 26.77 -6.20 5.40
CA GLY A 677 28.13 -5.75 5.65
C GLY A 677 28.92 -5.63 4.35
N LEU A 678 29.82 -4.64 4.28
CA LEU A 678 30.74 -4.50 3.16
C LEU A 678 32.03 -5.31 3.38
N GLY A 679 32.77 -5.53 2.30
CA GLY A 679 34.08 -6.19 2.36
C GLY A 679 35.14 -5.35 3.07
N ASP A 680 35.00 -4.03 3.12
CA ASP A 680 35.92 -3.10 3.78
C ASP A 680 35.19 -1.86 4.30
N PHE A 681 35.93 -0.85 4.77
CA PHE A 681 35.40 0.42 5.26
C PHE A 681 35.54 1.57 4.25
N ALA A 682 35.62 1.29 2.94
CA ALA A 682 35.87 2.33 1.92
C ALA A 682 34.71 3.34 1.78
N HIS A 683 33.50 2.96 2.17
CA HIS A 683 32.27 3.72 1.94
C HIS A 683 31.49 4.01 3.22
N VAL A 684 32.19 4.17 4.35
CA VAL A 684 31.53 4.47 5.62
C VAL A 684 30.94 5.87 5.61
N GLU A 685 29.63 5.96 5.82
CA GLU A 685 28.87 7.19 5.90
C GLU A 685 28.37 7.42 7.32
N ILE A 686 28.52 8.65 7.83
CA ILE A 686 28.03 9.07 9.15
C ILE A 686 27.07 10.23 8.93
N TYR A 687 25.79 10.04 9.26
CA TYR A 687 24.78 11.08 9.07
C TYR A 687 23.71 11.10 10.18
N PRO A 688 23.13 12.27 10.49
CA PRO A 688 23.49 13.58 9.96
C PRO A 688 24.84 14.06 10.52
N ASN A 689 25.63 14.76 9.69
CA ASN A 689 26.89 15.37 10.11
C ASN A 689 27.01 16.78 9.48
N PRO A 690 26.90 17.87 10.26
CA PRO A 690 26.77 17.90 11.71
C PRO A 690 25.38 17.44 12.21
N VAL A 691 25.33 16.94 13.44
CA VAL A 691 24.08 16.84 14.21
C VAL A 691 23.70 18.23 14.70
N ARG A 692 22.52 18.71 14.31
CA ARG A 692 22.01 20.03 14.67
C ARG A 692 21.23 20.00 15.99
N PRO A 693 21.08 21.14 16.70
CA PRO A 693 20.36 21.20 17.98
C PRO A 693 18.93 20.64 17.94
N ASP A 694 18.23 20.90 16.83
CA ASP A 694 16.86 20.51 16.53
C ASP A 694 16.71 19.05 16.05
N PHE A 695 17.82 18.34 15.80
CA PHE A 695 17.79 16.93 15.48
C PHE A 695 17.58 16.08 16.74
N THR A 696 16.45 15.37 16.79
CA THR A 696 16.08 14.47 17.89
C THR A 696 16.19 12.99 17.54
N GLY A 697 16.61 12.67 16.31
CA GLY A 697 16.81 11.30 15.85
C GLY A 697 18.16 10.72 16.27
N SER A 698 18.48 9.55 15.73
CA SER A 698 19.77 8.88 15.94
C SER A 698 20.72 9.15 14.76
N VAL A 699 22.01 9.21 15.06
CA VAL A 699 23.09 9.20 14.09
C VAL A 699 23.23 7.79 13.52
N ALA A 700 23.20 7.67 12.20
CA ALA A 700 23.43 6.43 11.48
C ALA A 700 24.87 6.38 10.97
N ILE A 701 25.47 5.19 11.07
CA ILE A 701 26.81 4.86 10.62
C ILE A 701 26.67 3.66 9.69
N ARG A 702 26.77 3.87 8.38
CA ARG A 702 26.49 2.87 7.33
C ARG A 702 27.76 2.51 6.56
N GLY A 703 27.71 1.41 5.82
CA GLY A 703 28.85 0.94 5.01
C GLY A 703 29.95 0.29 5.85
N LEU A 704 29.59 -0.25 7.02
CA LEU A 704 30.52 -0.96 7.89
C LEU A 704 30.76 -2.38 7.39
N VAL A 705 31.90 -2.97 7.78
CA VAL A 705 32.13 -4.41 7.68
C VAL A 705 31.15 -5.13 8.62
N GLU A 706 30.68 -6.32 8.21
CA GLU A 706 29.69 -7.09 8.98
C GLU A 706 30.11 -7.28 10.45
N LYS A 707 29.18 -6.98 11.38
CA LYS A 707 29.36 -7.18 12.83
C LYS A 707 30.59 -6.45 13.40
N SER A 708 30.92 -5.29 12.84
CA SER A 708 31.98 -4.43 13.36
C SER A 708 31.64 -3.90 14.75
N THR A 709 32.64 -3.82 15.63
CA THR A 709 32.52 -3.06 16.88
C THR A 709 32.69 -1.57 16.57
N VAL A 710 31.76 -0.75 17.04
CA VAL A 710 31.77 0.71 16.87
C VAL A 710 31.93 1.37 18.23
N LYS A 711 32.94 2.22 18.37
CA LYS A 711 33.25 2.99 19.57
C LYS A 711 33.23 4.48 19.25
N ILE A 712 32.52 5.25 20.05
CA ILE A 712 32.42 6.70 19.91
C ILE A 712 33.11 7.33 21.10
N ALA A 713 34.07 8.21 20.85
CA ALA A 713 34.82 8.91 21.88
C ALA A 713 34.76 10.43 21.68
N ASP A 714 34.98 11.20 22.75
CA ASP A 714 35.22 12.63 22.62
C ASP A 714 36.60 12.92 22.00
N ILE A 715 36.91 14.20 21.78
CA ILE A 715 38.22 14.60 21.22
C ILE A 715 39.41 14.28 22.15
N ASN A 716 39.16 14.06 23.44
CA ASN A 716 40.17 13.64 24.42
C ASN A 716 40.37 12.12 24.44
N GLY A 717 39.61 11.36 23.65
CA GLY A 717 39.66 9.91 23.58
C GLY A 717 38.87 9.19 24.68
N GLN A 718 38.06 9.91 25.46
CA GLN A 718 37.18 9.28 26.44
C GLN A 718 36.01 8.58 25.74
N LEU A 719 35.82 7.29 26.02
CA LEU A 719 34.70 6.52 25.47
C LEU A 719 33.36 7.09 25.94
N VAL A 720 32.49 7.37 24.97
CA VAL A 720 31.16 7.95 25.15
C VAL A 720 30.09 6.90 24.92
N TYR A 721 30.25 6.06 23.90
CA TYR A 721 29.27 5.03 23.50
C TYR A 721 29.98 3.88 22.79
N GLU A 722 29.43 2.67 22.91
CA GLU A 722 29.93 1.46 22.24
C GLU A 722 28.75 0.59 21.80
N THR A 723 28.84 0.03 20.58
CA THR A 723 27.84 -0.89 20.04
C THR A 723 28.47 -1.85 19.03
N VAL A 724 27.72 -2.86 18.62
CA VAL A 724 28.07 -3.77 17.51
C VAL A 724 27.13 -3.47 16.35
N ALA A 725 27.67 -3.44 15.13
CA ALA A 725 26.89 -3.20 13.94
C ALA A 725 25.92 -4.36 13.67
N ASN A 726 24.68 -4.00 13.35
CA ASN A 726 23.68 -4.88 12.76
C ASN A 726 24.03 -5.06 11.27
N GLY A 727 24.84 -6.08 11.00
CA GLY A 727 25.46 -6.25 9.69
C GLY A 727 26.42 -5.09 9.41
N GLY A 728 26.15 -4.29 8.39
CA GLY A 728 26.93 -3.10 7.99
C GLY A 728 26.43 -1.77 8.57
N PHE A 729 25.52 -1.81 9.55
CA PHE A 729 24.86 -0.62 10.10
C PHE A 729 25.06 -0.49 11.61
N ALA A 730 25.42 0.70 12.10
CA ALA A 730 25.34 1.04 13.51
C ALA A 730 24.58 2.35 13.74
N SER A 731 23.92 2.48 14.89
CA SER A 731 23.20 3.70 15.28
C SER A 731 23.65 4.20 16.65
N TRP A 732 23.54 5.52 16.82
CA TRP A 732 23.81 6.20 18.09
C TRP A 732 22.81 7.32 18.34
N ASP A 733 22.12 7.28 19.47
CA ASP A 733 21.09 8.25 19.88
C ASP A 733 21.65 9.61 20.36
N GLY A 734 22.96 9.83 20.25
CA GLY A 734 23.63 11.04 20.73
C GLY A 734 23.71 11.12 22.26
N ARG A 735 23.55 10.01 22.97
CA ARG A 735 23.70 9.93 24.43
C ARG A 735 24.95 9.14 24.82
N SER A 736 25.55 9.55 25.93
CA SER A 736 26.62 8.80 26.58
C SER A 736 26.10 7.49 27.18
N ILE A 737 27.01 6.58 27.55
CA ILE A 737 26.72 5.34 28.30
C ILE A 737 25.87 5.59 29.57
N ASN A 738 25.93 6.80 30.14
CA ASN A 738 25.12 7.21 31.29
C ASN A 738 23.73 7.76 30.92
N GLY A 739 23.31 7.67 29.66
CA GLY A 739 22.02 8.13 29.14
C GLY A 739 21.88 9.65 28.98
N LYS A 740 22.94 10.44 29.24
CA LYS A 740 22.92 11.91 29.06
C LYS A 740 23.26 12.29 27.62
N ARG A 741 22.48 13.20 27.01
CA ARG A 741 22.79 13.79 25.70
C ARG A 741 24.17 14.44 25.77
N VAL A 742 25.00 14.16 24.77
CA VAL A 742 26.39 14.61 24.76
C VAL A 742 26.50 16.09 24.48
N SER A 743 27.59 16.75 24.89
CA SER A 743 27.77 18.19 24.70
C SER A 743 28.15 18.56 23.27
N THR A 744 28.02 19.84 22.90
CA THR A 744 28.55 20.35 21.63
C THR A 744 30.04 20.05 21.51
N GLY A 745 30.46 19.43 20.41
CA GLY A 745 31.85 19.03 20.21
C GLY A 745 32.06 18.11 19.00
N VAL A 746 33.34 17.81 18.74
CA VAL A 746 33.72 16.80 17.75
C VAL A 746 33.91 15.46 18.44
N TYR A 747 33.23 14.44 17.92
CA TYR A 747 33.33 13.05 18.37
C TYR A 747 34.06 12.21 17.34
N LEU A 748 34.90 11.30 17.80
CA LEU A 748 35.63 10.33 16.98
C LEU A 748 34.85 9.01 16.96
N ILE A 749 34.61 8.48 15.78
CA ILE A 749 33.92 7.20 15.58
C ILE A 749 34.96 6.20 15.09
N PHE A 750 35.26 5.22 15.92
CA PHE A 750 36.14 4.10 15.60
C PHE A 750 35.29 2.88 15.24
N ALA A 751 35.62 2.21 14.13
CA ALA A 751 35.04 0.90 13.82
C ALA A 751 36.14 -0.12 13.54
N ALA A 752 35.94 -1.36 13.97
CA ALA A 752 36.84 -2.47 13.67
C ALA A 752 36.05 -3.75 13.45
N ASN A 753 36.48 -4.57 12.48
CA ASN A 753 35.90 -5.89 12.29
C ASN A 753 36.34 -6.85 13.43
N LYS A 754 35.72 -8.04 13.50
CA LYS A 754 35.87 -8.97 14.63
C LYS A 754 37.32 -9.36 14.97
N ASP A 755 38.20 -9.47 13.96
CA ASP A 755 39.62 -9.83 14.15
C ASP A 755 40.57 -8.61 14.21
N GLY A 756 40.03 -7.39 14.05
CA GLY A 756 40.80 -6.15 14.07
C GLY A 756 41.70 -5.91 12.86
N SER A 757 41.65 -6.75 11.82
CA SER A 757 42.46 -6.59 10.61
C SER A 757 42.05 -5.39 9.75
N LYS A 758 40.81 -4.92 9.91
CA LYS A 758 40.27 -3.74 9.24
C LYS A 758 39.78 -2.76 10.29
N THR A 759 40.11 -1.49 10.09
CA THR A 759 39.71 -0.41 11.01
C THR A 759 39.27 0.82 10.23
N TYR A 760 38.40 1.62 10.85
CA TYR A 760 37.94 2.90 10.35
C TYR A 760 37.95 3.94 11.47
N VAL A 761 38.23 5.18 11.09
CA VAL A 761 38.10 6.35 11.97
C VAL A 761 37.38 7.46 11.23
N GLY A 762 36.25 7.88 11.78
CA GLY A 762 35.43 9.00 11.29
C GLY A 762 35.31 10.10 12.33
N LYS A 763 34.77 11.25 11.92
CA LYS A 763 34.51 12.40 12.80
C LYS A 763 33.06 12.86 12.63
N LEU A 764 32.42 13.17 13.75
CA LEU A 764 31.09 13.75 13.80
C LEU A 764 31.13 15.07 14.57
N LEU A 765 30.57 16.13 14.00
CA LEU A 765 30.30 17.36 14.74
C LEU A 765 28.88 17.29 15.34
N PHE A 766 28.78 17.39 16.67
CA PHE A 766 27.51 17.43 17.39
C PHE A 766 27.29 18.84 17.94
N ILE A 767 26.11 19.41 17.72
CA ILE A 767 25.74 20.75 18.19
C ILE A 767 24.45 20.63 19.00
N ASN A 768 24.52 20.99 20.28
CA ASN A 768 23.39 21.00 21.21
C ASN A 768 22.71 22.35 21.32
#